data_AF-A0A8J4C0N0-F1
#
_entry.id   AF-A0A8J4C0N0-F1
#
_cell.length_a   1.000
_cell.length_b   1.000
_cell.length_c   1.000
_cell.angle_alpha   90.00
_cell.angle_beta   90.00
_cell.angle_gamma   90.00
#
_symmetry.space_group_name_H-M   'P 1'
#
loop_
_entity.id
_entity.type
_entity.pdbx_description
1 polymer ?
#
loop_
_entity_poly.entity_id
_entity_poly.type
_entity_poly.pdbx_seq_one_letter_code
_entity_poly.pdbx_strand_id
1 'polypeptide(L)'
;MWWGLLYTILLLALERRATAASERQPVHVAFLTDCAMYSDWQSVGMAFSFRMSGQPGSVIRVMCCSEKDRQNYSKGLLSMVDTWVAPDMSRSPRNGDRYAAYNKPEAVLDWLDHKVAEHDYVLVLDSDMILRRPFFIEEMQPKKGLAIGARYTYMIGVANELAVRHIPHVAPRNDTLAGPYGRRADQVGGFFFIHKDDLKAMSHDWLKFSEDVRMDDQAYRLSGDVYAVNPGDRPWISEMYGYAFGAANHDVWHKWDTFSMIYPGYEPREGIPKLMHYGLLFEVGKNFSFDKHWHYDFDVTKCPPWDLKDPKRRVEGIFPEPPRPSSLDKSDFLGFYRDLLAIETLATLNAAFCDYHISHCPPSEQLVTVCKEVFSLYNEAREYIKEAESHYDCQDFHPKCAEWTKQGECDQNVGYMMETCRKACGRCSQQHMYFPETSTKDLEEKLVKMTQELQPLSEDPDQQKGAAGSSPRDTAKPLVVPEHEKPAVVVPRNTQPMVLNPPPSPPPPPSPPPPVKSPPPPSSPPVSPPPSSPPPFPSPPKVLSEKQLLVRCYRLSLPRTEVKDCVEAAKKGILYEPKQKAGVVASVKTATSKESDSTSYISASEDIGQKDSTSSGRVIERDLEDLTLTQQNEKKGAAPVLDAPVLGPSLHALLGHLNKWQALFLWLLVVIAFLAVMPRIARLRRRARSGMRTE
;
A
#
# COMPACT_ATOMS: atom_id res chain seq x y z
N MET A 1 -64.19 -8.79 -0.51
CA MET A 1 -63.43 -8.96 -1.78
C MET A 1 -62.38 -7.87 -1.95
N TRP A 2 -62.72 -6.62 -2.32
CA TRP A 2 -61.75 -5.56 -2.67
C TRP A 2 -60.57 -5.39 -1.69
N TRP A 3 -60.81 -5.33 -0.37
CA TRP A 3 -59.75 -5.24 0.64
C TRP A 3 -58.79 -6.44 0.64
N GLY A 4 -59.31 -7.65 0.42
CA GLY A 4 -58.47 -8.86 0.31
C GLY A 4 -57.61 -8.83 -0.95
N LEU A 5 -58.18 -8.35 -2.08
CA LEU A 5 -57.43 -8.16 -3.32
C LEU A 5 -56.30 -7.14 -3.13
N LEU A 6 -56.58 -6.01 -2.47
CA LEU A 6 -55.60 -4.96 -2.18
C LEU A 6 -54.49 -5.47 -1.25
N TYR A 7 -54.84 -6.29 -0.24
CA TYR A 7 -53.88 -6.91 0.66
C TYR A 7 -53.01 -7.96 -0.06
N THR A 8 -53.56 -8.79 -0.95
CA THR A 8 -52.74 -9.69 -1.80
C THR A 8 -51.89 -8.93 -2.81
N ILE A 9 -52.35 -7.80 -3.36
CA ILE A 9 -51.53 -6.95 -4.23
C ILE A 9 -50.40 -6.30 -3.43
N LEU A 10 -50.65 -5.88 -2.19
CA LEU A 10 -49.63 -5.33 -1.30
C LEU A 10 -48.60 -6.39 -0.89
N LEU A 11 -49.05 -7.61 -0.54
CA LEU A 11 -48.16 -8.74 -0.25
C LEU A 11 -47.34 -9.12 -1.49
N LEU A 12 -47.95 -9.30 -2.65
CA LEU A 12 -47.24 -9.58 -3.90
C LEU A 12 -46.30 -8.44 -4.32
N ALA A 13 -46.57 -7.19 -3.92
CA ALA A 13 -45.67 -6.06 -4.13
C ALA A 13 -44.53 -5.99 -3.09
N LEU A 14 -44.75 -6.48 -1.87
CA LEU A 14 -43.73 -6.64 -0.83
C LEU A 14 -42.81 -7.83 -1.13
N GLU A 15 -43.37 -8.98 -1.51
CA GLU A 15 -42.65 -10.14 -2.04
C GLU A 15 -41.86 -9.74 -3.30
N ARG A 16 -42.49 -9.08 -4.28
CA ARG A 16 -41.76 -8.57 -5.46
C ARG A 16 -40.70 -7.54 -5.12
N ARG A 17 -40.82 -6.77 -4.04
CA ARG A 17 -39.74 -5.89 -3.56
C ARG A 17 -38.62 -6.68 -2.88
N ALA A 18 -38.96 -7.71 -2.09
CA ALA A 18 -37.99 -8.61 -1.48
C ALA A 18 -37.21 -9.43 -2.54
N THR A 19 -37.84 -9.81 -3.66
CA THR A 19 -37.15 -10.49 -4.78
C THR A 19 -36.56 -9.53 -5.81
N ALA A 20 -36.91 -8.23 -5.79
CA ALA A 20 -36.31 -7.19 -6.63
C ALA A 20 -35.17 -6.44 -5.93
N ALA A 21 -34.95 -6.67 -4.63
CA ALA A 21 -33.61 -6.70 -4.08
C ALA A 21 -32.88 -7.88 -4.74
N SER A 22 -32.40 -7.64 -5.96
CA SER A 22 -31.83 -8.66 -6.84
C SER A 22 -30.79 -9.50 -6.10
N GLU A 23 -30.82 -10.81 -6.32
CA GLU A 23 -29.89 -11.79 -5.77
C GLU A 23 -28.46 -11.49 -6.27
N ARG A 24 -27.79 -10.57 -5.57
CA ARG A 24 -26.46 -10.05 -5.92
C ARG A 24 -25.49 -11.21 -6.04
N GLN A 25 -24.82 -11.33 -7.18
CA GLN A 25 -23.93 -12.46 -7.41
C GLN A 25 -22.74 -12.39 -6.40
N PRO A 26 -22.43 -13.49 -5.71
CA PRO A 26 -21.34 -13.52 -4.73
C PRO A 26 -19.98 -13.38 -5.43
N VAL A 27 -19.04 -12.75 -4.75
CA VAL A 27 -17.67 -12.53 -5.24
C VAL A 27 -16.67 -13.26 -4.35
N HIS A 28 -15.66 -13.89 -4.94
CA HIS A 28 -14.58 -14.54 -4.20
C HIS A 28 -13.46 -13.53 -3.99
N VAL A 29 -13.36 -12.93 -2.80
CA VAL A 29 -12.27 -11.99 -2.48
C VAL A 29 -11.01 -12.77 -2.16
N ALA A 30 -9.95 -12.58 -2.95
CA ALA A 30 -8.65 -13.21 -2.74
C ALA A 30 -7.61 -12.14 -2.41
N PHE A 31 -6.97 -12.21 -1.24
CA PHE A 31 -5.91 -11.27 -0.86
C PHE A 31 -4.59 -11.99 -0.58
N LEU A 32 -3.48 -11.34 -0.96
CA LEU A 32 -2.19 -11.99 -1.13
C LEU A 32 -1.16 -11.55 -0.09
N THR A 33 -0.53 -12.52 0.56
CA THR A 33 0.32 -12.34 1.76
C THR A 33 1.53 -13.27 1.78
N ASP A 34 2.44 -13.09 2.73
CA ASP A 34 3.45 -14.09 3.09
C ASP A 34 3.33 -14.53 4.57
N CYS A 35 4.23 -15.39 5.02
CA CYS A 35 4.32 -15.85 6.42
C CYS A 35 4.96 -14.83 7.41
N ALA A 36 5.14 -13.56 7.05
CA ALA A 36 5.77 -12.56 7.93
C ALA A 36 4.76 -11.82 8.82
N MET A 37 5.18 -11.41 10.02
CA MET A 37 4.38 -10.60 10.98
C MET A 37 3.80 -9.32 10.36
N TYR A 38 4.51 -8.74 9.39
CA TYR A 38 4.04 -7.64 8.56
C TYR A 38 2.73 -7.97 7.82
N SER A 39 2.65 -9.16 7.21
CA SER A 39 1.47 -9.67 6.53
C SER A 39 0.37 -10.12 7.50
N ASP A 40 0.73 -10.50 8.74
CA ASP A 40 -0.22 -10.98 9.75
C ASP A 40 -1.18 -9.88 10.20
N TRP A 41 -0.69 -8.69 10.57
CA TRP A 41 -1.56 -7.59 10.96
C TRP A 41 -2.38 -7.04 9.78
N GLN A 42 -1.82 -7.08 8.57
CA GLN A 42 -2.57 -6.79 7.33
C GLN A 42 -3.70 -7.81 7.11
N SER A 43 -3.46 -9.10 7.38
CA SER A 43 -4.48 -10.16 7.28
C SER A 43 -5.65 -9.95 8.26
N VAL A 44 -5.35 -9.53 9.50
CA VAL A 44 -6.37 -9.18 10.51
C VAL A 44 -7.23 -8.02 10.02
N GLY A 45 -6.60 -6.96 9.49
CA GLY A 45 -7.28 -5.81 8.90
C GLY A 45 -8.20 -6.17 7.74
N MET A 46 -7.70 -6.94 6.77
CA MET A 46 -8.46 -7.39 5.61
C MET A 46 -9.68 -8.23 6.02
N ALA A 47 -9.47 -9.27 6.86
CA ALA A 47 -10.53 -10.17 7.31
C ALA A 47 -11.67 -9.43 8.05
N PHE A 48 -11.32 -8.48 8.93
CA PHE A 48 -12.29 -7.62 9.60
C PHE A 48 -13.01 -6.70 8.60
N SER A 49 -12.28 -6.05 7.68
CA SER A 49 -12.88 -5.13 6.71
C SER A 49 -13.83 -5.81 5.74
N PHE A 50 -13.52 -7.04 5.29
CA PHE A 50 -14.43 -7.86 4.48
C PHE A 50 -15.78 -8.04 5.20
N ARG A 51 -15.75 -8.51 6.46
CA ARG A 51 -16.97 -8.67 7.28
C ARG A 51 -17.70 -7.34 7.49
N MET A 52 -16.96 -6.28 7.84
CA MET A 52 -17.55 -4.97 8.17
C MET A 52 -18.01 -4.15 6.95
N SER A 53 -17.60 -4.53 5.73
CA SER A 53 -18.13 -4.04 4.45
C SER A 53 -19.39 -4.78 4.00
N GLY A 54 -19.67 -5.97 4.54
CA GLY A 54 -20.81 -6.80 4.11
C GLY A 54 -20.73 -7.26 2.66
N GLN A 55 -19.52 -7.42 2.11
CA GLN A 55 -19.29 -8.00 0.78
C GLN A 55 -19.97 -9.38 0.66
N PRO A 56 -20.89 -9.62 -0.30
CA PRO A 56 -21.45 -10.95 -0.52
C PRO A 56 -20.43 -11.88 -1.18
N GLY A 57 -20.50 -13.16 -0.79
CA GLY A 57 -19.59 -14.22 -1.21
C GLY A 57 -18.63 -14.61 -0.09
N SER A 58 -17.39 -14.91 -0.45
CA SER A 58 -16.40 -15.53 0.42
C SER A 58 -15.06 -14.78 0.36
N VAL A 59 -14.23 -14.93 1.38
CA VAL A 59 -12.86 -14.40 1.41
C VAL A 59 -11.84 -15.52 1.64
N ILE A 60 -10.76 -15.49 0.85
CA ILE A 60 -9.60 -16.36 0.98
C ILE A 60 -8.32 -15.54 1.11
N ARG A 61 -7.46 -15.95 2.05
CA ARG A 61 -6.05 -15.52 2.11
C ARG A 61 -5.20 -16.47 1.29
N VAL A 62 -4.42 -15.94 0.35
CA VAL A 62 -3.57 -16.73 -0.54
C VAL A 62 -2.11 -16.38 -0.21
N MET A 63 -1.40 -17.27 0.48
CA MET A 63 -0.10 -16.93 1.08
C MET A 63 1.05 -17.84 0.64
N CYS A 64 2.24 -17.26 0.45
CA CYS A 64 3.49 -18.02 0.30
C CYS A 64 4.23 -18.16 1.63
N CYS A 65 4.69 -19.37 1.93
CA CYS A 65 5.48 -19.67 3.12
C CYS A 65 6.63 -20.63 2.81
N SER A 66 7.76 -20.46 3.50
CA SER A 66 8.73 -21.57 3.55
C SER A 66 8.13 -22.71 4.37
N GLU A 67 8.48 -23.96 4.06
CA GLU A 67 7.95 -25.13 4.78
C GLU A 67 8.30 -25.08 6.29
N LYS A 68 9.43 -24.48 6.65
CA LYS A 68 9.81 -24.23 8.05
C LYS A 68 8.83 -23.27 8.72
N ASP A 69 8.48 -22.16 8.06
CA ASP A 69 7.65 -21.13 8.67
C ASP A 69 6.20 -21.62 8.74
N ARG A 70 5.70 -22.27 7.68
CA ARG A 70 4.41 -22.98 7.62
C ARG A 70 4.18 -23.90 8.82
N GLN A 71 5.18 -24.70 9.20
CA GLN A 71 5.08 -25.65 10.33
C GLN A 71 4.99 -24.97 11.70
N ASN A 72 5.45 -23.73 11.84
CA ASN A 72 5.50 -22.98 13.10
C ASN A 72 4.47 -21.83 13.17
N TYR A 73 3.73 -21.59 12.10
CA TYR A 73 2.85 -20.44 11.95
C TYR A 73 1.58 -20.52 12.83
N SER A 74 1.03 -19.37 13.22
CA SER A 74 -0.10 -19.28 14.15
C SER A 74 -1.39 -19.89 13.59
N LYS A 75 -1.92 -20.89 14.29
CA LYS A 75 -3.21 -21.52 13.96
C LYS A 75 -4.39 -20.55 14.07
N GLY A 76 -4.34 -19.57 14.99
CA GLY A 76 -5.37 -18.55 15.13
C GLY A 76 -5.47 -17.68 13.87
N LEU A 77 -4.33 -17.21 13.38
CA LEU A 77 -4.25 -16.43 12.14
C LEU A 77 -4.71 -17.23 10.90
N LEU A 78 -4.39 -18.53 10.83
CA LEU A 78 -4.88 -19.42 9.76
C LEU A 78 -6.39 -19.66 9.80
N SER A 79 -7.05 -19.47 10.96
CA SER A 79 -8.49 -19.68 11.13
C SER A 79 -9.36 -18.43 10.97
N MET A 80 -8.77 -17.26 10.71
CA MET A 80 -9.55 -16.00 10.55
C MET A 80 -10.40 -15.98 9.28
N VAL A 81 -9.90 -16.61 8.21
CA VAL A 81 -10.49 -16.74 6.88
C VAL A 81 -10.02 -18.07 6.28
N ASP A 82 -10.67 -18.54 5.22
CA ASP A 82 -10.12 -19.62 4.40
C ASP A 82 -8.71 -19.24 3.95
N THR A 83 -7.74 -20.15 4.05
CA THR A 83 -6.33 -19.82 3.78
C THR A 83 -5.69 -20.90 2.91
N TRP A 84 -5.20 -20.50 1.73
CA TRP A 84 -4.29 -21.30 0.91
C TRP A 84 -2.83 -20.99 1.28
N VAL A 85 -1.98 -22.03 1.37
CA VAL A 85 -0.56 -21.89 1.72
C VAL A 85 0.31 -22.57 0.66
N ALA A 86 0.84 -21.74 -0.24
CA ALA A 86 1.74 -22.09 -1.33
C ALA A 86 3.23 -22.06 -0.88
N PRO A 87 4.15 -22.66 -1.66
CA PRO A 87 5.60 -22.59 -1.42
C PRO A 87 6.16 -21.16 -1.49
N ASP A 88 7.28 -20.87 -0.82
CA ASP A 88 8.02 -19.61 -0.99
C ASP A 88 8.75 -19.57 -2.35
N MET A 89 8.34 -18.63 -3.20
CA MET A 89 8.94 -18.29 -4.49
C MET A 89 9.77 -16.99 -4.42
N SER A 90 10.01 -16.42 -3.22
CA SER A 90 10.75 -15.16 -3.03
C SER A 90 12.18 -15.22 -3.58
N ARG A 91 12.68 -16.42 -3.88
CA ARG A 91 13.85 -16.68 -4.71
C ARG A 91 13.50 -17.62 -5.88
N SER A 92 13.55 -17.12 -7.11
CA SER A 92 13.26 -17.90 -8.32
C SER A 92 14.21 -19.12 -8.47
N PRO A 93 13.68 -20.34 -8.66
CA PRO A 93 14.48 -21.51 -9.04
C PRO A 93 15.08 -21.42 -10.45
N ARG A 94 14.45 -20.67 -11.36
CA ARG A 94 14.81 -20.56 -12.78
C ARG A 94 16.00 -19.63 -13.03
N ASN A 95 16.05 -18.49 -12.31
CA ASN A 95 17.06 -17.45 -12.52
C ASN A 95 17.87 -17.08 -11.25
N GLY A 96 17.44 -17.54 -10.07
CA GLY A 96 18.14 -17.33 -8.81
C GLY A 96 18.01 -15.93 -8.17
N ASP A 97 17.30 -14.99 -8.81
CA ASP A 97 17.01 -13.66 -8.26
C ASP A 97 16.17 -13.76 -6.98
N ARG A 98 16.37 -12.80 -6.06
CA ARG A 98 15.55 -12.69 -4.86
C ARG A 98 14.67 -11.44 -4.93
N TYR A 99 13.36 -11.65 -5.05
CA TYR A 99 12.35 -10.63 -5.28
C TYR A 99 11.02 -11.12 -4.69
N ALA A 100 10.60 -10.52 -3.58
CA ALA A 100 9.49 -11.03 -2.77
C ALA A 100 8.15 -11.08 -3.53
N ALA A 101 7.93 -10.18 -4.49
CA ALA A 101 6.68 -10.13 -5.25
C ALA A 101 6.48 -11.33 -6.19
N TYR A 102 7.49 -12.18 -6.46
CA TYR A 102 7.28 -13.48 -7.11
C TYR A 102 6.31 -14.40 -6.32
N ASN A 103 6.14 -14.18 -5.02
CA ASN A 103 5.16 -14.91 -4.21
C ASN A 103 3.71 -14.64 -4.66
N LYS A 104 3.39 -13.46 -5.18
CA LYS A 104 2.04 -13.10 -5.59
C LYS A 104 1.52 -13.98 -6.74
N PRO A 105 2.20 -14.10 -7.91
CA PRO A 105 1.75 -14.99 -8.98
C PRO A 105 1.83 -16.48 -8.62
N GLU A 106 2.88 -16.93 -7.91
CA GLU A 106 2.99 -18.35 -7.52
C GLU A 106 1.84 -18.76 -6.60
N ALA A 107 1.48 -17.95 -5.60
CA ALA A 107 0.42 -18.29 -4.68
C ALA A 107 -0.96 -18.35 -5.37
N VAL A 108 -1.23 -17.47 -6.34
CA VAL A 108 -2.45 -17.55 -7.17
C VAL A 108 -2.44 -18.80 -8.05
N LEU A 109 -1.30 -19.12 -8.67
CA LEU A 109 -1.15 -20.29 -9.54
C LEU A 109 -1.36 -21.61 -8.75
N ASP A 110 -0.59 -21.82 -7.69
CA ASP A 110 -0.67 -23.01 -6.84
C ASP A 110 -2.05 -23.18 -6.19
N TRP A 111 -2.70 -22.07 -5.81
CA TRP A 111 -4.09 -22.07 -5.36
C TRP A 111 -5.05 -22.57 -6.45
N LEU A 112 -5.03 -21.97 -7.64
CA LEU A 112 -6.00 -22.26 -8.69
C LEU A 112 -5.76 -23.61 -9.41
N ASP A 113 -4.57 -24.19 -9.32
CA ASP A 113 -4.30 -25.57 -9.78
C ASP A 113 -4.82 -26.64 -8.80
N HIS A 114 -4.86 -26.37 -7.49
CA HIS A 114 -5.29 -27.33 -6.49
C HIS A 114 -6.71 -27.11 -5.94
N LYS A 115 -7.27 -25.89 -6.05
CA LYS A 115 -8.59 -25.52 -5.53
C LYS A 115 -9.33 -24.60 -6.52
N VAL A 116 -10.53 -25.01 -6.93
CA VAL A 116 -11.42 -24.18 -7.76
C VAL A 116 -12.02 -23.06 -6.91
N ALA A 117 -11.96 -21.82 -7.40
CA ALA A 117 -12.63 -20.68 -6.76
C ALA A 117 -14.16 -20.86 -6.76
N GLU A 118 -14.78 -20.59 -5.60
CA GLU A 118 -16.19 -20.91 -5.32
C GLU A 118 -17.16 -20.15 -6.23
N HIS A 119 -16.86 -18.88 -6.50
CA HIS A 119 -17.70 -17.97 -7.29
C HIS A 119 -17.01 -17.60 -8.60
N ASP A 120 -17.79 -17.31 -9.64
CA ASP A 120 -17.29 -17.13 -11.02
C ASP A 120 -16.41 -15.88 -11.21
N TYR A 121 -16.52 -14.90 -10.31
CA TYR A 121 -15.65 -13.72 -10.29
C TYR A 121 -14.83 -13.65 -9.01
N VAL A 122 -13.54 -13.34 -9.18
CA VAL A 122 -12.56 -13.15 -8.14
C VAL A 122 -12.22 -11.66 -8.05
N LEU A 123 -12.23 -11.10 -6.85
CA LEU A 123 -11.66 -9.79 -6.56
C LEU A 123 -10.29 -10.00 -5.91
N VAL A 124 -9.23 -9.80 -6.69
CA VAL A 124 -7.85 -9.92 -6.24
C VAL A 124 -7.40 -8.59 -5.63
N LEU A 125 -6.93 -8.63 -4.38
CA LEU A 125 -6.49 -7.48 -3.59
C LEU A 125 -5.05 -7.65 -3.07
N ASP A 126 -4.33 -6.54 -2.91
CA ASP A 126 -3.09 -6.50 -2.11
C ASP A 126 -3.41 -6.53 -0.60
N SER A 127 -2.45 -6.93 0.24
CA SER A 127 -2.65 -7.08 1.68
C SER A 127 -2.79 -5.75 2.43
N ASP A 128 -2.22 -4.65 1.91
CA ASP A 128 -2.36 -3.31 2.49
C ASP A 128 -3.62 -2.58 2.01
N MET A 129 -4.74 -3.31 2.00
CA MET A 129 -6.04 -2.80 1.61
C MET A 129 -7.12 -3.13 2.64
N ILE A 130 -8.13 -2.27 2.75
CA ILE A 130 -9.37 -2.56 3.49
C ILE A 130 -10.60 -2.26 2.63
N LEU A 131 -11.59 -3.16 2.70
CA LEU A 131 -12.90 -2.98 2.08
C LEU A 131 -13.77 -2.03 2.92
N ARG A 132 -14.29 -0.99 2.28
CA ARG A 132 -15.28 -0.05 2.85
C ARG A 132 -16.71 -0.43 2.44
N ARG A 133 -16.86 -0.79 1.16
CA ARG A 133 -18.14 -1.08 0.49
C ARG A 133 -17.97 -2.31 -0.43
N PRO A 134 -19.04 -3.06 -0.74
CA PRO A 134 -18.98 -4.19 -1.64
C PRO A 134 -18.62 -3.79 -3.08
N PHE A 135 -17.92 -4.71 -3.73
CA PHE A 135 -17.74 -4.81 -5.17
C PHE A 135 -18.84 -5.72 -5.70
N PHE A 136 -19.67 -5.19 -6.60
CA PHE A 136 -20.82 -5.87 -7.16
C PHE A 136 -20.64 -6.10 -8.68
N ILE A 137 -20.94 -7.32 -9.13
CA ILE A 137 -20.78 -7.72 -10.54
C ILE A 137 -21.73 -6.92 -11.46
N GLU A 138 -22.93 -6.59 -10.98
CA GLU A 138 -23.95 -5.86 -11.78
C GLU A 138 -23.58 -4.38 -12.00
N GLU A 139 -22.79 -3.81 -11.08
CA GLU A 139 -22.30 -2.43 -11.15
C GLU A 139 -21.02 -2.33 -11.96
N MET A 140 -19.99 -3.11 -11.63
CA MET A 140 -18.67 -2.96 -12.26
C MET A 140 -18.58 -3.67 -13.62
N GLN A 141 -19.48 -4.62 -13.86
CA GLN A 141 -19.64 -5.37 -15.12
C GLN A 141 -18.35 -6.04 -15.65
N PRO A 142 -17.55 -6.73 -14.79
CA PRO A 142 -16.55 -7.65 -15.29
C PRO A 142 -17.23 -8.77 -16.08
N LYS A 143 -16.51 -9.35 -17.04
CA LYS A 143 -16.97 -10.50 -17.82
C LYS A 143 -15.77 -11.28 -18.35
N LYS A 144 -15.99 -12.48 -18.87
CA LYS A 144 -14.92 -13.27 -19.48
C LYS A 144 -14.24 -12.50 -20.63
N GLY A 145 -12.92 -12.39 -20.59
CA GLY A 145 -12.08 -11.57 -21.48
C GLY A 145 -12.04 -10.06 -21.17
N LEU A 146 -12.77 -9.58 -20.15
CA LEU A 146 -12.75 -8.17 -19.71
C LEU A 146 -12.82 -8.06 -18.18
N ALA A 147 -11.67 -7.89 -17.56
CA ALA A 147 -11.52 -7.57 -16.15
C ALA A 147 -11.65 -6.06 -15.88
N ILE A 148 -11.82 -5.69 -14.61
CA ILE A 148 -11.75 -4.30 -14.13
C ILE A 148 -10.54 -4.16 -13.21
N GLY A 149 -9.81 -3.07 -13.29
CA GLY A 149 -8.69 -2.79 -12.38
C GLY A 149 -8.35 -1.31 -12.30
N ALA A 150 -7.62 -0.92 -11.26
CA ALA A 150 -7.29 0.49 -11.03
C ALA A 150 -6.28 1.04 -12.05
N ARG A 151 -6.26 2.37 -12.20
CA ARG A 151 -5.48 3.11 -13.20
C ARG A 151 -4.02 3.31 -12.81
N TYR A 152 -3.10 2.61 -13.48
CA TYR A 152 -1.66 2.59 -13.20
C TYR A 152 -0.81 3.10 -14.38
N THR A 153 -1.00 4.37 -14.75
CA THR A 153 -0.43 5.00 -15.96
C THR A 153 1.11 5.07 -16.02
N TYR A 154 1.82 4.89 -14.91
CA TYR A 154 3.29 4.85 -14.89
C TYR A 154 3.86 3.60 -15.58
N MET A 155 3.05 2.57 -15.84
CA MET A 155 3.45 1.36 -16.56
C MET A 155 3.61 1.62 -18.08
N ILE A 156 4.60 2.43 -18.46
CA ILE A 156 4.82 2.87 -19.85
C ILE A 156 5.31 1.73 -20.78
N GLY A 157 5.81 0.63 -20.20
CA GLY A 157 6.36 -0.54 -20.87
C GLY A 157 5.37 -1.30 -21.75
N VAL A 158 4.06 -1.14 -21.49
CA VAL A 158 2.99 -1.82 -22.25
C VAL A 158 2.87 -1.33 -23.70
N ALA A 159 3.49 -0.20 -24.04
CA ALA A 159 3.40 0.46 -25.35
C ALA A 159 4.77 0.84 -25.95
N ASN A 160 5.87 0.26 -25.45
CA ASN A 160 7.23 0.49 -25.96
C ASN A 160 7.97 -0.83 -26.28
N GLU A 161 9.29 -0.78 -26.49
CA GLU A 161 10.08 -1.96 -26.88
C GLU A 161 10.05 -3.10 -25.85
N LEU A 162 9.67 -2.86 -24.59
CA LEU A 162 9.52 -3.88 -23.56
C LEU A 162 8.41 -4.87 -23.93
N ALA A 163 7.17 -4.41 -24.13
CA ALA A 163 6.09 -5.29 -24.58
C ALA A 163 6.36 -5.91 -25.96
N VAL A 164 7.12 -5.24 -26.85
CA VAL A 164 7.53 -5.83 -28.13
C VAL A 164 8.53 -6.98 -27.96
N ARG A 165 9.36 -7.01 -26.92
CA ARG A 165 10.23 -8.16 -26.60
C ARG A 165 9.47 -9.32 -25.96
N HIS A 166 8.62 -9.03 -24.98
CA HIS A 166 7.99 -10.07 -24.15
C HIS A 166 6.73 -10.66 -24.78
N ILE A 167 5.92 -9.85 -25.48
CA ILE A 167 4.66 -10.27 -26.15
C ILE A 167 4.59 -9.80 -27.62
N PRO A 168 5.57 -10.16 -28.48
CA PRO A 168 5.65 -9.71 -29.88
C PRO A 168 4.45 -10.13 -30.76
N HIS A 169 3.77 -11.21 -30.39
CA HIS A 169 2.62 -11.80 -31.08
C HIS A 169 1.27 -11.19 -30.65
N VAL A 170 1.17 -10.60 -29.46
CA VAL A 170 -0.06 -9.94 -28.98
C VAL A 170 -0.29 -8.65 -29.77
N ALA A 171 -1.40 -8.58 -30.50
CA ALA A 171 -1.69 -7.46 -31.40
C ALA A 171 -1.89 -6.13 -30.63
N PRO A 172 -1.33 -5.00 -31.12
CA PRO A 172 -1.59 -3.68 -30.54
C PRO A 172 -3.08 -3.32 -30.50
N ARG A 173 -3.56 -2.86 -29.34
CA ARG A 173 -4.95 -2.44 -29.13
C ARG A 173 -5.21 -1.06 -29.74
N ASN A 174 -6.39 -0.92 -30.34
CA ASN A 174 -6.89 0.32 -30.94
C ASN A 174 -7.99 0.96 -30.07
N ASP A 175 -7.75 1.07 -28.77
CA ASP A 175 -8.64 1.67 -27.77
C ASP A 175 -7.82 2.31 -26.63
N THR A 176 -8.51 3.04 -25.75
CA THR A 176 -7.92 3.66 -24.54
C THR A 176 -8.62 3.22 -23.25
N LEU A 177 -9.11 1.98 -23.17
CA LEU A 177 -9.89 1.49 -22.01
C LEU A 177 -9.03 1.32 -20.75
N ALA A 178 -7.76 0.98 -20.91
CA ALA A 178 -6.79 0.84 -19.82
C ALA A 178 -5.35 1.17 -20.29
N GLY A 179 -5.17 2.26 -21.04
CA GLY A 179 -3.85 2.73 -21.50
C GLY A 179 -3.90 3.52 -22.82
N PRO A 180 -2.74 3.81 -23.44
CA PRO A 180 -2.66 4.55 -24.71
C PRO A 180 -2.91 3.67 -25.95
N TYR A 181 -3.37 4.26 -27.06
CA TYR A 181 -3.44 3.59 -28.37
C TYR A 181 -2.10 2.91 -28.75
N GLY A 182 -2.16 1.70 -29.31
CA GLY A 182 -0.98 0.95 -29.75
C GLY A 182 -0.27 0.15 -28.64
N ARG A 183 -0.75 0.23 -27.39
CA ARG A 183 -0.39 -0.68 -26.30
C ARG A 183 -0.62 -2.16 -26.68
N ARG A 184 0.21 -3.06 -26.17
CA ARG A 184 0.04 -4.52 -26.27
C ARG A 184 -0.40 -5.19 -24.95
N ALA A 185 -0.49 -4.41 -23.87
CA ALA A 185 -1.03 -4.82 -22.58
C ALA A 185 -1.77 -3.64 -21.92
N ASP A 186 -2.31 -3.84 -20.72
CA ASP A 186 -3.04 -2.83 -19.94
C ASP A 186 -2.17 -2.19 -18.84
N GLN A 187 -2.40 -0.91 -18.56
CA GLN A 187 -1.75 -0.13 -17.50
C GLN A 187 -2.53 -0.25 -16.17
N VAL A 188 -2.50 -1.43 -15.56
CA VAL A 188 -3.38 -1.80 -14.43
C VAL A 188 -2.61 -2.35 -13.23
N GLY A 189 -3.19 -2.18 -12.04
CA GLY A 189 -2.62 -2.62 -10.77
C GLY A 189 -3.58 -2.39 -9.59
N GLY A 190 -3.10 -2.61 -8.38
CA GLY A 190 -3.85 -2.44 -7.13
C GLY A 190 -4.87 -3.56 -6.92
N PHE A 191 -6.02 -3.48 -7.60
CA PHE A 191 -7.03 -4.54 -7.57
C PHE A 191 -7.35 -5.06 -8.97
N PHE A 192 -7.77 -6.32 -9.04
CA PHE A 192 -8.25 -6.96 -10.27
C PHE A 192 -9.59 -7.67 -10.01
N PHE A 193 -10.65 -7.25 -10.67
CA PHE A 193 -11.96 -7.90 -10.64
C PHE A 193 -12.16 -8.69 -11.94
N ILE A 194 -12.01 -10.01 -11.87
CA ILE A 194 -11.69 -10.87 -13.00
C ILE A 194 -12.48 -12.19 -12.93
N HIS A 195 -12.83 -12.78 -14.07
CA HIS A 195 -13.49 -14.08 -14.13
C HIS A 195 -12.50 -15.21 -13.76
N LYS A 196 -12.91 -16.20 -12.96
CA LYS A 196 -12.00 -17.22 -12.40
C LYS A 196 -11.23 -18.01 -13.45
N ASP A 197 -11.86 -18.33 -14.57
CA ASP A 197 -11.22 -19.04 -15.69
C ASP A 197 -10.09 -18.20 -16.31
N ASP A 198 -10.26 -16.88 -16.37
CA ASP A 198 -9.31 -15.97 -17.00
C ASP A 198 -8.09 -15.77 -16.10
N LEU A 199 -8.34 -15.59 -14.79
CA LEU A 199 -7.30 -15.55 -13.77
C LEU A 199 -6.48 -16.84 -13.75
N LYS A 200 -7.13 -18.02 -13.84
CA LYS A 200 -6.44 -19.31 -13.95
C LYS A 200 -5.69 -19.48 -15.27
N ALA A 201 -6.22 -18.96 -16.38
CA ALA A 201 -5.54 -19.02 -17.66
C ALA A 201 -4.22 -18.23 -17.61
N MET A 202 -4.26 -16.99 -17.10
CA MET A 202 -3.09 -16.11 -17.06
C MET A 202 -2.11 -16.39 -15.92
N SER A 203 -2.49 -17.11 -14.85
CA SER A 203 -1.64 -17.29 -13.65
C SER A 203 -0.33 -18.02 -13.94
N HIS A 204 -0.33 -18.99 -14.88
CA HIS A 204 0.89 -19.67 -15.33
C HIS A 204 1.91 -18.68 -15.94
N ASP A 205 1.42 -17.71 -16.73
CA ASP A 205 2.26 -16.74 -17.43
C ASP A 205 2.63 -15.53 -16.55
N TRP A 206 1.83 -15.22 -15.52
CA TRP A 206 2.08 -14.12 -14.60
C TRP A 206 3.45 -14.25 -13.91
N LEU A 207 3.81 -15.42 -13.37
CA LEU A 207 5.15 -15.65 -12.80
C LEU A 207 6.23 -15.58 -13.89
N LYS A 208 6.03 -16.28 -15.01
CA LYS A 208 6.98 -16.34 -16.13
C LYS A 208 7.35 -14.95 -16.64
N PHE A 209 6.36 -14.09 -16.94
CA PHE A 209 6.60 -12.73 -17.42
C PHE A 209 7.12 -11.80 -16.31
N SER A 210 6.78 -12.05 -15.03
CA SER A 210 7.42 -11.35 -13.91
C SER A 210 8.94 -11.58 -13.94
N GLU A 211 9.38 -12.83 -14.10
CA GLU A 211 10.80 -13.19 -14.21
C GLU A 211 11.45 -12.63 -15.49
N ASP A 212 10.77 -12.72 -16.63
CA ASP A 212 11.31 -12.28 -17.92
C ASP A 212 11.56 -10.76 -17.92
N VAL A 213 10.63 -9.96 -17.38
CA VAL A 213 10.77 -8.50 -17.24
C VAL A 213 11.77 -8.12 -16.15
N ARG A 214 11.82 -8.88 -15.05
CA ARG A 214 12.79 -8.69 -13.95
C ARG A 214 14.24 -8.93 -14.40
N MET A 215 14.44 -9.71 -15.46
CA MET A 215 15.75 -10.08 -16.01
C MET A 215 16.13 -9.34 -17.32
N ASP A 216 15.20 -8.57 -17.92
CA ASP A 216 15.44 -7.77 -19.12
C ASP A 216 16.37 -6.57 -18.82
N ASP A 217 17.51 -6.52 -19.51
CA ASP A 217 18.58 -5.54 -19.27
C ASP A 217 18.23 -4.11 -19.67
N GLN A 218 17.12 -3.91 -20.38
CA GLN A 218 16.57 -2.63 -20.80
C GLN A 218 15.34 -2.22 -19.99
N ALA A 219 14.81 -3.09 -19.11
CA ALA A 219 13.58 -2.84 -18.37
C ALA A 219 13.67 -1.64 -17.42
N TYR A 220 14.86 -1.31 -16.90
CA TYR A 220 15.08 -0.09 -16.12
C TYR A 220 14.57 1.17 -16.85
N ARG A 221 15.01 1.42 -18.09
CA ARG A 221 14.63 2.61 -18.87
C ARG A 221 13.26 2.50 -19.57
N LEU A 222 12.58 1.37 -19.48
CA LEU A 222 11.34 1.08 -20.24
C LEU A 222 10.13 0.73 -19.39
N SER A 223 10.32 0.34 -18.13
CA SER A 223 9.24 0.01 -17.19
C SER A 223 8.51 1.24 -16.65
N GLY A 224 9.16 2.40 -16.62
CA GLY A 224 8.65 3.58 -15.90
C GLY A 224 8.84 3.50 -14.38
N ASP A 225 9.61 2.53 -13.89
CA ASP A 225 9.93 2.38 -12.47
C ASP A 225 10.87 3.49 -11.99
N VAL A 226 10.45 4.23 -10.96
CA VAL A 226 11.24 5.34 -10.37
C VAL A 226 12.43 4.87 -9.54
N TYR A 227 12.49 3.57 -9.20
CA TYR A 227 13.56 2.96 -8.39
C TYR A 227 14.61 2.22 -9.23
N ALA A 228 14.32 1.91 -10.50
CA ALA A 228 15.24 1.22 -11.41
C ALA A 228 15.54 2.09 -12.63
N VAL A 229 16.56 2.96 -12.53
CA VAL A 229 16.82 4.03 -13.50
C VAL A 229 18.23 3.99 -14.11
N ASN A 230 19.08 3.06 -13.67
CA ASN A 230 20.45 2.85 -14.15
C ASN A 230 20.58 1.49 -14.87
N PRO A 231 21.53 1.34 -15.82
CA PRO A 231 21.80 0.05 -16.46
C PRO A 231 22.16 -1.02 -15.42
N GLY A 232 21.43 -2.14 -15.43
CA GLY A 232 21.58 -3.23 -14.48
C GLY A 232 20.68 -3.13 -13.23
N ASP A 233 19.97 -2.02 -13.01
CA ASP A 233 18.88 -2.00 -12.04
C ASP A 233 17.74 -2.90 -12.53
N ARG A 234 17.14 -3.68 -11.62
CA ARG A 234 15.96 -4.53 -11.90
C ARG A 234 14.69 -3.88 -11.36
N PRO A 235 13.64 -3.65 -12.18
CA PRO A 235 12.41 -3.01 -11.70
C PRO A 235 11.76 -3.72 -10.51
N TRP A 236 11.30 -2.92 -9.54
CA TRP A 236 10.43 -3.35 -8.46
C TRP A 236 9.00 -3.66 -8.96
N ILE A 237 8.55 -3.01 -10.03
CA ILE A 237 7.21 -3.23 -10.62
C ILE A 237 7.15 -4.39 -11.65
N SER A 238 8.15 -5.29 -11.64
CA SER A 238 8.22 -6.42 -12.60
C SER A 238 7.02 -7.38 -12.49
N GLU A 239 6.51 -7.62 -11.28
CA GLU A 239 5.31 -8.43 -11.03
C GLU A 239 4.06 -7.87 -11.73
N MET A 240 3.86 -6.55 -11.68
CA MET A 240 2.74 -5.88 -12.36
C MET A 240 2.81 -6.06 -13.88
N TYR A 241 4.01 -6.04 -14.45
CA TYR A 241 4.22 -6.38 -15.87
C TYR A 241 3.97 -7.86 -16.14
N GLY A 242 4.32 -8.74 -15.21
CA GLY A 242 3.94 -10.15 -15.25
C GLY A 242 2.43 -10.32 -15.39
N TYR A 243 1.65 -9.65 -14.53
CA TYR A 243 0.19 -9.65 -14.59
C TYR A 243 -0.29 -9.13 -15.95
N ALA A 244 0.13 -7.92 -16.34
CA ALA A 244 -0.37 -7.25 -17.55
C ALA A 244 0.00 -7.99 -18.85
N PHE A 245 1.18 -8.62 -18.92
CA PHE A 245 1.61 -9.42 -20.06
C PHE A 245 0.95 -10.80 -20.07
N GLY A 246 0.77 -11.45 -18.91
CA GLY A 246 0.03 -12.71 -18.81
C GLY A 246 -1.44 -12.56 -19.22
N ALA A 247 -2.12 -11.52 -18.72
CA ALA A 247 -3.49 -11.20 -19.12
C ALA A 247 -3.61 -11.02 -20.64
N ALA A 248 -2.77 -10.17 -21.22
CA ALA A 248 -2.76 -9.88 -22.65
C ALA A 248 -2.35 -11.09 -23.52
N ASN A 249 -1.51 -12.00 -23.01
CA ASN A 249 -1.17 -13.25 -23.68
C ASN A 249 -2.36 -14.21 -23.80
N HIS A 250 -3.31 -14.13 -22.87
CA HIS A 250 -4.52 -14.94 -22.81
C HIS A 250 -5.79 -14.20 -23.31
N ASP A 251 -5.64 -13.08 -24.03
CA ASP A 251 -6.71 -12.21 -24.54
C ASP A 251 -7.63 -11.63 -23.44
N VAL A 252 -7.13 -11.53 -22.21
CA VAL A 252 -7.80 -10.90 -21.07
C VAL A 252 -7.42 -9.43 -21.02
N TRP A 253 -8.39 -8.55 -21.24
CA TRP A 253 -8.19 -7.10 -21.28
C TRP A 253 -8.88 -6.38 -20.13
N HIS A 254 -8.56 -5.10 -19.93
CA HIS A 254 -9.09 -4.31 -18.81
C HIS A 254 -9.87 -3.07 -19.24
N LYS A 255 -10.85 -2.69 -18.41
CA LYS A 255 -11.38 -1.33 -18.29
C LYS A 255 -10.83 -0.73 -16.98
N TRP A 256 -10.34 0.51 -17.03
CA TRP A 256 -9.96 1.22 -15.81
C TRP A 256 -11.18 1.52 -14.93
N ASP A 257 -11.02 1.24 -13.64
CA ASP A 257 -11.67 1.97 -12.56
C ASP A 257 -10.73 3.09 -12.08
N THR A 258 -11.30 4.23 -11.69
CA THR A 258 -10.55 5.43 -11.26
C THR A 258 -10.99 5.99 -9.90
N PHE A 259 -11.90 5.32 -9.19
CA PHE A 259 -12.51 5.85 -7.96
C PHE A 259 -12.83 4.81 -6.88
N SER A 260 -13.00 3.53 -7.22
CA SER A 260 -13.29 2.48 -6.24
C SER A 260 -12.11 2.24 -5.30
N MET A 261 -10.88 2.45 -5.75
CA MET A 261 -9.67 2.40 -4.92
C MET A 261 -9.05 3.78 -4.75
N ILE A 262 -8.70 4.15 -3.51
CA ILE A 262 -7.93 5.37 -3.23
C ILE A 262 -6.84 5.15 -2.17
N TYR A 263 -5.78 5.95 -2.22
CA TYR A 263 -4.80 6.05 -1.14
C TYR A 263 -5.32 7.03 -0.05
N PRO A 264 -5.17 6.73 1.25
CA PRO A 264 -5.39 7.72 2.30
C PRO A 264 -4.55 8.99 2.05
N GLY A 265 -5.12 10.16 2.32
CA GLY A 265 -4.46 11.44 1.99
C GLY A 265 -4.55 11.87 0.52
N TYR A 266 -5.23 11.12 -0.36
CA TYR A 266 -5.60 11.57 -1.71
C TYR A 266 -7.06 12.04 -1.71
N GLU A 267 -7.38 13.07 -2.49
CA GLU A 267 -8.71 13.67 -2.53
C GLU A 267 -9.68 12.83 -3.39
N PRO A 268 -10.84 12.38 -2.87
CA PRO A 268 -11.79 11.51 -3.58
C PRO A 268 -12.62 12.29 -4.61
N ARG A 269 -11.98 12.73 -5.69
CA ARG A 269 -12.57 13.62 -6.71
C ARG A 269 -13.45 12.92 -7.74
N GLU A 270 -13.21 11.63 -8.02
CA GLU A 270 -13.87 10.89 -9.11
C GLU A 270 -15.08 10.03 -8.67
N GLY A 271 -15.31 9.86 -7.36
CA GLY A 271 -16.42 9.08 -6.80
C GLY A 271 -16.28 8.84 -5.29
N ILE A 272 -17.07 7.91 -4.75
CA ILE A 272 -16.95 7.44 -3.35
C ILE A 272 -16.14 6.13 -3.34
N PRO A 273 -15.00 6.06 -2.62
CA PRO A 273 -14.15 4.86 -2.61
C PRO A 273 -14.83 3.64 -2.00
N LYS A 274 -14.66 2.48 -2.64
CA LYS A 274 -15.05 1.16 -2.11
C LYS A 274 -13.92 0.50 -1.30
N LEU A 275 -12.66 0.92 -1.51
CA LEU A 275 -11.43 0.27 -1.08
C LEU A 275 -10.35 1.33 -0.72
N MET A 276 -9.76 1.24 0.47
CA MET A 276 -8.58 2.05 0.83
C MET A 276 -7.31 1.22 0.64
N HIS A 277 -6.30 1.78 -0.02
CA HIS A 277 -4.97 1.19 -0.20
C HIS A 277 -3.95 1.98 0.63
N TYR A 278 -3.51 1.47 1.79
CA TYR A 278 -2.65 2.19 2.73
C TYR A 278 -1.15 1.97 2.51
N GLY A 279 -0.76 1.82 1.23
CA GLY A 279 0.62 1.52 0.81
C GLY A 279 1.61 2.67 0.87
N LEU A 280 1.15 3.90 1.11
CA LEU A 280 1.95 5.12 1.09
C LEU A 280 1.91 5.84 2.45
N LEU A 281 2.89 6.73 2.67
CA LEU A 281 2.86 7.70 3.75
C LEU A 281 1.68 8.67 3.58
N PHE A 282 0.90 8.86 4.64
CA PHE A 282 -0.10 9.92 4.72
C PHE A 282 -0.05 10.65 6.07
N GLU A 283 -0.61 11.86 6.10
CA GLU A 283 -0.66 12.74 7.27
C GLU A 283 -2.12 13.16 7.53
N VAL A 284 -2.47 13.40 8.80
CA VAL A 284 -3.79 13.91 9.20
C VAL A 284 -3.56 15.13 10.09
N GLY A 285 -4.05 16.30 9.65
CA GLY A 285 -3.67 17.57 10.25
C GLY A 285 -2.15 17.82 10.24
N LYS A 286 -1.57 18.18 11.39
CA LYS A 286 -0.13 18.53 11.55
C LYS A 286 0.66 17.62 12.49
N ASN A 287 -0.03 16.73 13.20
CA ASN A 287 0.52 16.01 14.35
C ASN A 287 0.46 14.48 14.19
N PHE A 288 -0.31 13.98 13.20
CA PHE A 288 -0.44 12.55 12.94
C PHE A 288 0.08 12.21 11.55
N SER A 289 0.78 11.09 11.44
CA SER A 289 1.30 10.54 10.19
C SER A 289 1.35 9.01 10.32
N PHE A 290 1.10 8.30 9.22
CA PHE A 290 1.16 6.85 9.15
C PHE A 290 1.83 6.40 7.85
N ASP A 291 2.61 5.33 7.95
CA ASP A 291 3.25 4.62 6.84
C ASP A 291 3.36 3.16 7.27
N LYS A 292 2.84 2.23 6.45
CA LYS A 292 2.85 0.80 6.77
C LYS A 292 4.26 0.26 7.03
N HIS A 293 5.27 0.79 6.33
CA HIS A 293 6.66 0.35 6.40
C HIS A 293 7.35 0.67 7.74
N TRP A 294 6.64 1.29 8.67
CA TRP A 294 7.07 1.48 10.06
C TRP A 294 6.79 0.28 10.95
N HIS A 295 5.93 -0.65 10.51
CA HIS A 295 5.31 -1.71 11.31
C HIS A 295 5.67 -3.12 10.80
N TYR A 296 6.88 -3.32 10.27
CA TYR A 296 7.38 -4.63 9.85
C TYR A 296 7.44 -5.64 11.01
N ASP A 297 7.86 -5.18 12.19
CA ASP A 297 8.07 -5.99 13.39
C ASP A 297 6.86 -5.94 14.36
N PHE A 298 5.66 -5.63 13.86
CA PHE A 298 4.45 -5.47 14.68
C PHE A 298 3.76 -6.82 14.94
N ASP A 299 3.76 -7.28 16.19
CA ASP A 299 3.08 -8.49 16.64
C ASP A 299 1.61 -8.19 17.00
N VAL A 300 0.70 -8.55 16.09
CA VAL A 300 -0.76 -8.49 16.31
C VAL A 300 -1.28 -9.66 17.16
N THR A 301 -0.45 -10.64 17.49
CA THR A 301 -0.83 -11.80 18.30
C THR A 301 -0.50 -11.63 19.79
N LYS A 302 0.35 -10.67 20.13
CA LYS A 302 0.81 -10.43 21.49
C LYS A 302 -0.28 -9.79 22.37
N CYS A 303 -0.86 -10.61 23.23
CA CYS A 303 -1.79 -10.18 24.27
C CYS A 303 -1.18 -9.15 25.26
N PRO A 304 -2.02 -8.29 25.90
CA PRO A 304 -1.57 -7.32 26.89
C PRO A 304 -0.98 -7.98 28.15
N PRO A 305 -0.16 -7.26 28.96
CA PRO A 305 -0.01 -5.81 28.97
C PRO A 305 0.92 -5.25 27.88
N TRP A 306 0.45 -4.18 27.22
CA TRP A 306 1.19 -3.41 26.21
C TRP A 306 1.73 -2.09 26.76
N ASP A 307 2.92 -1.63 26.32
CA ASP A 307 3.34 -0.25 26.58
C ASP A 307 2.88 0.71 25.47
N LEU A 308 1.75 1.37 25.71
CA LEU A 308 1.14 2.32 24.77
C LEU A 308 1.67 3.76 24.91
N LYS A 309 2.60 4.04 25.84
CA LYS A 309 3.03 5.40 26.20
C LYS A 309 3.79 6.14 25.09
N ASP A 310 4.52 5.43 24.23
CA ASP A 310 5.20 6.05 23.09
C ASP A 310 4.25 6.12 21.88
N PRO A 311 3.92 7.32 21.36
CA PRO A 311 3.18 7.45 20.09
C PRO A 311 3.98 6.99 18.87
N LYS A 312 5.24 6.56 19.03
CA LYS A 312 6.08 5.97 17.97
C LYS A 312 6.29 4.46 18.11
N ARG A 313 5.62 3.80 19.06
CA ARG A 313 5.61 2.34 19.22
C ARG A 313 5.23 1.64 17.91
N ARG A 314 5.87 0.51 17.63
CA ARG A 314 5.77 -0.22 16.34
C ARG A 314 5.70 -1.74 16.47
N VAL A 315 5.57 -2.26 17.69
CA VAL A 315 5.89 -3.68 18.00
C VAL A 315 4.72 -4.53 18.48
N GLU A 316 3.64 -3.97 19.03
CA GLU A 316 2.54 -4.78 19.61
C GLU A 316 1.25 -3.98 19.88
N GLY A 317 0.15 -4.72 20.04
CA GLY A 317 -1.13 -4.24 20.58
C GLY A 317 -1.99 -3.49 19.57
N ILE A 318 -1.98 -2.16 19.64
CA ILE A 318 -2.71 -1.28 18.69
C ILE A 318 -1.81 -0.17 18.16
N PHE A 319 -2.05 0.27 16.92
CA PHE A 319 -1.38 1.43 16.34
C PHE A 319 -1.73 2.73 17.09
N PRO A 320 -0.86 3.75 17.05
CA PRO A 320 -1.19 5.09 17.57
C PRO A 320 -2.52 5.60 17.01
N GLU A 321 -3.38 6.13 17.87
CA GLU A 321 -4.70 6.62 17.47
C GLU A 321 -4.58 7.88 16.58
N PRO A 322 -5.31 7.96 15.46
CA PRO A 322 -5.43 9.19 14.68
C PRO A 322 -6.28 10.24 15.42
N PRO A 323 -6.29 11.50 14.96
CA PRO A 323 -7.20 12.51 15.48
C PRO A 323 -8.68 12.06 15.40
N ARG A 324 -9.50 12.50 16.35
CA ARG A 324 -10.94 12.25 16.35
C ARG A 324 -11.61 12.97 15.16
N PRO A 325 -12.57 12.38 14.44
CA PRO A 325 -13.34 13.04 13.37
C PRO A 325 -13.91 14.39 13.77
N SER A 326 -14.40 14.52 15.00
CA SER A 326 -14.89 15.76 15.61
C SER A 326 -13.85 16.90 15.76
N SER A 327 -12.55 16.61 15.56
CA SER A 327 -11.46 17.58 15.65
C SER A 327 -10.95 18.09 14.29
N LEU A 328 -11.47 17.57 13.17
CA LEU A 328 -11.11 18.04 11.83
C LEU A 328 -11.73 19.41 11.52
N ASP A 329 -11.04 20.19 10.70
CA ASP A 329 -11.66 21.36 10.07
C ASP A 329 -12.67 20.90 9.00
N LYS A 330 -13.86 21.50 9.00
CA LYS A 330 -14.93 21.29 8.01
C LYS A 330 -15.01 22.42 6.97
N SER A 331 -14.06 23.37 6.94
CA SER A 331 -14.09 24.55 6.06
C SER A 331 -13.90 24.22 4.57
N ASP A 332 -13.07 23.22 4.26
CA ASP A 332 -12.97 22.58 2.93
C ASP A 332 -13.53 21.16 3.03
N PHE A 333 -14.59 20.88 2.29
CA PHE A 333 -15.23 19.56 2.28
C PHE A 333 -14.32 18.46 1.73
N LEU A 334 -13.49 18.73 0.71
CA LEU A 334 -12.65 17.69 0.10
C LEU A 334 -11.46 17.34 0.98
N GLY A 335 -10.79 18.34 1.55
CA GLY A 335 -9.75 18.13 2.58
C GLY A 335 -10.29 17.47 3.84
N PHE A 336 -11.49 17.85 4.30
CA PHE A 336 -12.18 17.18 5.41
C PHE A 336 -12.45 15.70 5.13
N TYR A 337 -13.07 15.38 3.98
CA TYR A 337 -13.43 14.01 3.64
C TYR A 337 -12.20 13.13 3.36
N ARG A 338 -11.14 13.69 2.75
CA ARG A 338 -9.81 13.06 2.62
C ARG A 338 -9.21 12.67 3.98
N ASP A 339 -9.15 13.60 4.92
CA ASP A 339 -8.58 13.35 6.26
C ASP A 339 -9.45 12.37 7.06
N LEU A 340 -10.78 12.41 6.85
CA LEU A 340 -11.74 11.49 7.46
C LEU A 340 -11.60 10.05 6.95
N LEU A 341 -11.38 9.83 5.65
CA LEU A 341 -11.05 8.52 5.06
C LEU A 341 -9.73 7.96 5.63
N ALA A 342 -8.76 8.84 5.89
CA ALA A 342 -7.49 8.47 6.53
C ALA A 342 -7.66 8.07 8.01
N ILE A 343 -8.55 8.74 8.75
CA ILE A 343 -8.95 8.34 10.11
C ILE A 343 -9.67 6.99 10.09
N GLU A 344 -10.67 6.81 9.22
CA GLU A 344 -11.43 5.57 9.07
C GLU A 344 -10.50 4.37 8.79
N THR A 345 -9.45 4.58 7.99
CA THR A 345 -8.45 3.55 7.69
C THR A 345 -7.75 3.04 8.95
N LEU A 346 -7.22 3.94 9.79
CA LEU A 346 -6.57 3.56 11.05
C LEU A 346 -7.54 3.01 12.08
N ALA A 347 -8.74 3.58 12.18
CA ALA A 347 -9.77 3.13 13.10
C ALA A 347 -10.23 1.70 12.75
N THR A 348 -10.34 1.37 11.46
CA THR A 348 -10.66 0.01 10.99
C THR A 348 -9.56 -0.98 11.36
N LEU A 349 -8.29 -0.63 11.17
CA LEU A 349 -7.17 -1.51 11.52
C LEU A 349 -7.09 -1.76 13.04
N ASN A 350 -7.21 -0.72 13.87
CA ASN A 350 -7.25 -0.89 15.32
C ASN A 350 -8.49 -1.68 15.79
N ALA A 351 -9.67 -1.46 15.19
CA ALA A 351 -10.87 -2.24 15.53
C ALA A 351 -10.72 -3.72 15.15
N ALA A 352 -10.06 -4.02 14.03
CA ALA A 352 -9.70 -5.38 13.63
C ALA A 352 -8.77 -6.05 14.64
N PHE A 353 -7.72 -5.34 15.09
CA PHE A 353 -6.82 -5.83 16.13
C PHE A 353 -7.57 -6.09 17.44
N CYS A 354 -8.51 -5.24 17.81
CA CYS A 354 -9.34 -5.44 18.99
C CYS A 354 -10.25 -6.67 18.89
N ASP A 355 -10.94 -6.91 17.77
CA ASP A 355 -11.72 -8.15 17.59
C ASP A 355 -10.84 -9.41 17.67
N TYR A 356 -9.63 -9.37 17.10
CA TYR A 356 -8.67 -10.46 17.21
C TYR A 356 -8.27 -10.71 18.68
N HIS A 357 -7.83 -9.68 19.41
CA HIS A 357 -7.40 -9.83 20.81
C HIS A 357 -8.56 -10.23 21.74
N ILE A 358 -9.76 -9.68 21.55
CA ILE A 358 -10.99 -10.07 22.28
C ILE A 358 -11.30 -11.56 22.09
N SER A 359 -11.01 -12.11 20.92
CA SER A 359 -11.32 -13.51 20.57
C SER A 359 -10.21 -14.51 20.91
N HIS A 360 -8.98 -14.04 21.23
CA HIS A 360 -7.81 -14.91 21.44
C HIS A 360 -7.04 -14.68 22.76
N CYS A 361 -7.25 -13.57 23.47
CA CYS A 361 -6.52 -13.23 24.69
C CYS A 361 -7.35 -13.43 25.96
N PRO A 362 -6.70 -13.72 27.11
CA PRO A 362 -7.37 -13.68 28.42
C PRO A 362 -7.98 -12.28 28.70
N PRO A 363 -9.12 -12.20 29.41
CA PRO A 363 -9.65 -10.95 29.92
C PRO A 363 -8.61 -10.17 30.72
N SER A 364 -8.53 -8.85 30.48
CA SER A 364 -7.72 -7.92 31.28
C SER A 364 -8.28 -6.50 31.21
N GLU A 365 -8.05 -5.72 32.27
CA GLU A 365 -8.51 -4.33 32.39
C GLU A 365 -7.99 -3.45 31.24
N GLN A 366 -6.74 -3.64 30.81
CA GLN A 366 -6.17 -2.91 29.68
C GLN A 366 -6.85 -3.26 28.36
N LEU A 367 -7.12 -4.55 28.08
CA LEU A 367 -7.81 -4.98 26.86
C LEU A 367 -9.19 -4.35 26.76
N VAL A 368 -9.96 -4.40 27.85
CA VAL A 368 -11.29 -3.78 27.95
C VAL A 368 -11.22 -2.26 27.74
N THR A 369 -10.32 -1.58 28.45
CA THR A 369 -10.22 -0.11 28.42
C THR A 369 -9.78 0.41 27.05
N VAL A 370 -8.76 -0.22 26.45
CA VAL A 370 -8.22 0.18 25.14
C VAL A 370 -9.24 -0.09 24.03
N CYS A 371 -9.82 -1.29 23.98
CA CYS A 371 -10.72 -1.62 22.88
C CYS A 371 -12.06 -0.87 22.93
N LYS A 372 -12.48 -0.40 24.12
CA LYS A 372 -13.60 0.53 24.25
C LYS A 372 -13.36 1.87 23.54
N GLU A 373 -12.19 2.47 23.70
CA GLU A 373 -11.87 3.73 23.01
C GLU A 373 -11.61 3.53 21.51
N VAL A 374 -11.03 2.39 21.11
CA VAL A 374 -10.90 2.00 19.70
C VAL A 374 -12.28 1.90 19.01
N PHE A 375 -13.25 1.21 19.62
CA PHE A 375 -14.60 1.10 19.05
C PHE A 375 -15.37 2.43 19.10
N SER A 376 -15.16 3.25 20.14
CA SER A 376 -15.63 4.64 20.22
C SER A 376 -15.17 5.47 19.01
N LEU A 377 -13.87 5.44 18.70
CA LEU A 377 -13.29 6.14 17.55
C LEU A 377 -13.76 5.56 16.20
N TYR A 378 -13.88 4.23 16.08
CA TYR A 378 -14.36 3.56 14.86
C TYR A 378 -15.82 3.93 14.53
N ASN A 379 -16.70 3.95 15.54
CA ASN A 379 -18.09 4.35 15.36
C ASN A 379 -18.23 5.86 15.08
N GLU A 380 -17.43 6.71 15.74
CA GLU A 380 -17.36 8.14 15.43
C GLU A 380 -16.96 8.37 13.97
N ALA A 381 -15.95 7.64 13.48
CA ALA A 381 -15.50 7.70 12.09
C ALA A 381 -16.60 7.24 11.12
N ARG A 382 -17.28 6.12 11.37
CA ARG A 382 -18.35 5.61 10.50
C ARG A 382 -19.54 6.56 10.40
N GLU A 383 -19.99 7.16 11.50
CA GLU A 383 -21.10 8.13 11.43
C GLU A 383 -20.71 9.45 10.76
N TYR A 384 -19.48 9.95 10.95
CA TYR A 384 -18.97 11.11 10.20
C TYR A 384 -18.81 10.81 8.70
N ILE A 385 -18.32 9.61 8.34
CA ILE A 385 -18.21 9.15 6.95
C ILE A 385 -19.60 9.10 6.30
N LYS A 386 -20.59 8.56 7.00
CA LYS A 386 -21.98 8.47 6.58
C LYS A 386 -22.64 9.84 6.41
N GLU A 387 -22.36 10.80 7.30
CA GLU A 387 -22.74 12.21 7.12
C GLU A 387 -22.13 12.78 5.82
N ALA A 388 -20.80 12.71 5.67
CA ALA A 388 -20.06 13.27 4.54
C ALA A 388 -20.50 12.65 3.20
N GLU A 389 -20.59 11.33 3.13
CA GLU A 389 -20.99 10.61 1.92
C GLU A 389 -22.46 10.85 1.57
N SER A 390 -23.37 11.02 2.55
CA SER A 390 -24.76 11.40 2.26
C SER A 390 -24.89 12.76 1.58
N HIS A 391 -23.96 13.69 1.86
CA HIS A 391 -23.88 14.97 1.17
C HIS A 391 -23.26 14.83 -0.23
N TYR A 392 -22.25 13.96 -0.35
CA TYR A 392 -21.47 13.76 -1.58
C TYR A 392 -22.15 12.83 -2.61
N ASP A 393 -23.22 12.12 -2.25
CA ASP A 393 -23.78 11.06 -3.09
C ASP A 393 -24.43 11.59 -4.40
N CYS A 394 -25.21 12.67 -4.32
CA CYS A 394 -25.96 13.20 -5.47
C CYS A 394 -25.20 14.30 -6.22
N GLN A 395 -24.09 13.94 -6.86
CA GLN A 395 -23.39 14.83 -7.81
C GLN A 395 -22.91 14.12 -9.08
N ASP A 396 -22.38 14.92 -9.99
CA ASP A 396 -21.66 14.48 -11.18
C ASP A 396 -20.17 14.72 -10.93
N PHE A 397 -19.38 13.65 -10.92
CA PHE A 397 -17.94 13.70 -10.61
C PHE A 397 -17.08 13.98 -11.86
N HIS A 398 -17.66 13.87 -13.05
CA HIS A 398 -16.95 14.11 -14.32
C HIS A 398 -17.62 15.22 -15.16
N PRO A 399 -16.87 16.19 -15.72
CA PRO A 399 -17.44 17.33 -16.43
C PRO A 399 -18.27 16.97 -17.68
N LYS A 400 -18.10 15.77 -18.24
CA LYS A 400 -18.89 15.27 -19.38
C LYS A 400 -20.18 14.53 -19.04
N CYS A 401 -20.58 14.40 -17.77
CA CYS A 401 -21.81 13.68 -17.42
C CYS A 401 -23.06 14.18 -18.17
N ALA A 402 -23.18 15.50 -18.37
CA ALA A 402 -24.26 16.12 -19.15
C ALA A 402 -24.11 16.03 -20.69
N GLU A 403 -22.98 15.53 -21.19
CA GLU A 403 -22.74 15.15 -22.59
C GLU A 403 -23.12 13.68 -22.79
N TRP A 404 -22.55 12.80 -21.97
CA TRP A 404 -22.79 11.35 -21.95
C TRP A 404 -24.25 10.97 -21.72
N THR A 405 -24.96 11.70 -20.85
CA THR A 405 -26.41 11.54 -20.66
C THR A 405 -27.19 11.74 -21.97
N LYS A 406 -26.77 12.68 -22.83
CA LYS A 406 -27.41 12.93 -24.14
C LYS A 406 -27.01 11.91 -25.21
N GLN A 407 -25.93 11.16 -24.99
CA GLN A 407 -25.47 10.07 -25.84
C GLN A 407 -26.14 8.72 -25.45
N GLY A 408 -26.92 8.69 -24.36
CA GLY A 408 -27.61 7.49 -23.87
C GLY A 408 -26.75 6.60 -22.96
N GLU A 409 -25.62 7.11 -22.45
CA GLU A 409 -24.72 6.35 -21.57
C GLU A 409 -25.42 5.90 -20.27
N CYS A 410 -26.44 6.63 -19.79
CA CYS A 410 -27.23 6.29 -18.60
C CYS A 410 -27.92 4.92 -18.67
N ASP A 411 -28.07 4.35 -19.87
CA ASP A 411 -28.67 3.04 -20.12
C ASP A 411 -27.70 2.07 -20.83
N GLN A 412 -26.67 2.58 -21.52
CA GLN A 412 -25.64 1.75 -22.19
C GLN A 412 -24.44 1.40 -21.29
N ASN A 413 -24.10 2.27 -20.34
CA ASN A 413 -22.91 2.20 -19.48
C ASN A 413 -23.36 2.42 -18.01
N VAL A 414 -24.45 1.73 -17.66
CA VAL A 414 -25.23 1.92 -16.43
C VAL A 414 -24.33 1.99 -15.20
N GLY A 415 -23.42 1.04 -15.02
CA GLY A 415 -22.50 0.97 -13.88
C GLY A 415 -21.73 2.26 -13.63
N TYR A 416 -20.94 2.70 -14.61
CA TYR A 416 -20.13 3.91 -14.51
C TYR A 416 -21.01 5.16 -14.32
N MET A 417 -22.11 5.27 -15.06
CA MET A 417 -23.01 6.42 -14.94
C MET A 417 -23.80 6.45 -13.61
N MET A 418 -24.05 5.27 -13.01
CA MET A 418 -24.67 5.10 -11.68
C MET A 418 -23.73 5.44 -10.52
N GLU A 419 -22.45 5.71 -10.75
CA GLU A 419 -21.50 6.12 -9.72
C GLU A 419 -20.92 7.52 -10.03
N THR A 420 -20.39 7.73 -11.24
CA THR A 420 -19.74 8.98 -11.67
C THR A 420 -20.72 10.07 -12.11
N CYS A 421 -21.93 9.73 -12.60
CA CYS A 421 -22.85 10.67 -13.26
C CYS A 421 -24.30 10.60 -12.74
N ARG A 422 -24.44 10.33 -11.43
CA ARG A 422 -25.72 10.06 -10.76
C ARG A 422 -26.75 11.18 -10.90
N LYS A 423 -26.28 12.43 -10.92
CA LYS A 423 -27.14 13.62 -10.98
C LYS A 423 -27.62 13.90 -12.40
N ALA A 424 -26.74 13.82 -13.40
CA ALA A 424 -27.10 14.00 -14.81
C ALA A 424 -28.08 12.91 -15.29
N CYS A 425 -27.89 11.65 -14.88
CA CYS A 425 -28.80 10.56 -15.21
C CYS A 425 -30.10 10.52 -14.36
N GLY A 426 -30.29 11.43 -13.40
CA GLY A 426 -31.45 11.42 -12.51
C GLY A 426 -31.54 10.20 -11.57
N ARG A 427 -30.42 9.56 -11.28
CA ARG A 427 -30.32 8.29 -10.54
C ARG A 427 -30.07 8.45 -9.03
N CYS A 428 -29.91 9.69 -8.52
CA CYS A 428 -29.63 9.96 -7.10
C CYS A 428 -30.61 9.31 -6.10
N SER A 429 -31.87 9.08 -6.50
CA SER A 429 -32.88 8.43 -5.65
C SER A 429 -32.97 6.91 -5.85
N GLN A 430 -32.01 6.30 -6.57
CA GLN A 430 -32.02 4.89 -6.96
C GLN A 430 -30.85 4.07 -6.37
N GLN A 431 -29.81 4.72 -5.82
CA GLN A 431 -28.89 3.98 -4.96
C GLN A 431 -29.53 3.73 -3.59
N HIS A 432 -29.49 2.49 -3.13
CA HIS A 432 -29.43 2.25 -1.69
C HIS A 432 -28.12 2.85 -1.18
N MET A 433 -28.19 3.80 -0.26
CA MET A 433 -27.01 4.27 0.49
C MET A 433 -26.42 3.08 1.24
N TYR A 434 -25.39 2.44 0.66
CA TYR A 434 -24.82 1.24 1.23
C TYR A 434 -23.91 1.59 2.41
N PHE A 435 -24.54 1.65 3.59
CA PHE A 435 -23.89 1.58 4.88
C PHE A 435 -24.33 0.24 5.49
N PRO A 436 -23.44 -0.77 5.58
CA PRO A 436 -23.83 -2.04 6.13
C PRO A 436 -24.16 -1.85 7.62
N GLU A 437 -25.25 -2.47 8.09
CA GLU A 437 -25.71 -2.36 9.49
C GLU A 437 -24.74 -3.03 10.50
N THR A 438 -23.68 -3.65 9.99
CA THR A 438 -22.52 -4.13 10.74
C THR A 438 -21.96 -3.03 11.65
N SER A 439 -22.05 -3.27 12.95
CA SER A 439 -21.55 -2.38 14.00
C SER A 439 -20.73 -3.17 15.01
N THR A 440 -19.98 -2.50 15.87
CA THR A 440 -19.15 -3.15 16.91
C THR A 440 -19.95 -3.65 18.11
N LYS A 441 -21.30 -3.61 18.08
CA LYS A 441 -22.17 -4.00 19.22
C LYS A 441 -21.83 -5.38 19.77
N ASP A 442 -21.75 -6.40 18.92
CA ASP A 442 -21.39 -7.78 19.31
C ASP A 442 -20.01 -7.84 20.00
N LEU A 443 -19.09 -6.93 19.66
CA LEU A 443 -17.75 -6.84 20.24
C LEU A 443 -17.75 -6.04 21.55
N GLU A 444 -18.58 -5.01 21.64
CA GLU A 444 -18.84 -4.26 22.87
C GLU A 444 -19.56 -5.13 23.92
N GLU A 445 -20.48 -6.01 23.49
CA GLU A 445 -21.11 -7.02 24.35
C GLU A 445 -20.09 -8.08 24.83
N LYS A 446 -19.18 -8.55 23.96
CA LYS A 446 -18.02 -9.36 24.40
C LYS A 446 -17.19 -8.61 25.45
N LEU A 447 -16.87 -7.33 25.23
CA LEU A 447 -16.12 -6.52 26.20
C LEU A 447 -16.86 -6.32 27.53
N VAL A 448 -18.18 -6.14 27.52
CA VAL A 448 -19.00 -6.07 28.75
C VAL A 448 -18.94 -7.40 29.51
N LYS A 449 -19.02 -8.54 28.81
CA LYS A 449 -18.84 -9.87 29.43
C LYS A 449 -17.43 -10.05 30.03
N MET A 450 -16.39 -9.67 29.31
CA MET A 450 -15.00 -9.68 29.83
C MET A 450 -14.83 -8.74 31.04
N THR A 451 -15.56 -7.62 31.08
CA THR A 451 -15.59 -6.71 32.23
C THR A 451 -16.24 -7.38 33.46
N GLN A 452 -17.30 -8.16 33.26
CA GLN A 452 -17.96 -8.92 34.33
C GLN A 452 -17.07 -10.06 34.85
N GLU A 453 -16.35 -10.75 33.97
CA GLU A 453 -15.38 -11.81 34.34
C GLU A 453 -14.16 -11.28 35.11
N LEU A 454 -13.87 -9.98 35.01
CA LEU A 454 -12.83 -9.28 35.77
C LEU A 454 -13.31 -8.72 37.10
N GLN A 455 -14.62 -8.69 37.37
CA GLN A 455 -15.11 -8.34 38.70
C GLN A 455 -14.76 -9.48 39.67
N PRO A 456 -14.22 -9.18 40.87
CA PRO A 456 -13.95 -10.21 41.85
C PRO A 456 -15.26 -10.92 42.20
N LEU A 457 -15.23 -12.26 42.26
CA LEU A 457 -16.35 -13.08 42.71
C LEU A 457 -16.83 -12.56 44.08
N SER A 458 -17.97 -11.87 44.09
CA SER A 458 -18.50 -11.27 45.32
C SER A 458 -18.86 -12.37 46.31
N GLU A 459 -18.50 -12.12 47.57
CA GLU A 459 -18.43 -13.11 48.65
C GLU A 459 -19.67 -14.01 48.75
N ASP A 460 -19.42 -15.31 48.95
CA ASP A 460 -20.46 -16.31 49.21
C ASP A 460 -21.30 -15.90 50.44
N PRO A 461 -22.62 -15.66 50.31
CA PRO A 461 -23.42 -15.01 51.35
C PRO A 461 -23.43 -15.69 52.73
N ASP A 462 -23.08 -16.96 52.81
CA ASP A 462 -23.17 -17.75 54.05
C ASP A 462 -22.02 -17.51 55.06
N GLN A 463 -20.97 -16.76 54.73
CA GLN A 463 -19.82 -16.56 55.66
C GLN A 463 -19.96 -15.40 56.68
N GLN A 464 -21.10 -14.71 56.79
CA GLN A 464 -21.33 -13.71 57.86
C GLN A 464 -21.89 -14.30 59.18
N LYS A 465 -21.40 -15.46 59.62
CA LYS A 465 -21.63 -15.98 60.99
C LYS A 465 -20.42 -16.74 61.56
N GLY A 466 -19.59 -16.07 62.36
CA GLY A 466 -18.59 -16.74 63.21
C GLY A 466 -17.39 -15.86 63.57
N ALA A 467 -17.44 -15.20 64.72
CA ALA A 467 -16.31 -14.44 65.27
C ALA A 467 -15.67 -15.14 66.49
N ALA A 468 -14.40 -14.83 66.74
CA ALA A 468 -13.54 -15.21 67.88
C ALA A 468 -12.98 -16.66 67.91
N GLY A 469 -11.65 -16.77 68.06
CA GLY A 469 -10.92 -18.03 68.24
C GLY A 469 -9.40 -17.85 68.16
N SER A 470 -8.71 -17.87 69.30
CA SER A 470 -7.25 -17.63 69.48
C SER A 470 -6.31 -18.64 68.79
N SER A 471 -5.15 -18.16 68.31
CA SER A 471 -3.99 -18.98 67.88
C SER A 471 -3.29 -19.69 69.07
N PRO A 472 -2.58 -20.82 68.86
CA PRO A 472 -1.10 -20.72 68.83
C PRO A 472 -0.32 -21.74 67.94
N ARG A 473 0.77 -21.24 67.33
CA ARG A 473 2.11 -21.83 67.06
C ARG A 473 2.34 -23.32 66.69
N ASP A 474 2.87 -23.49 65.46
CA ASP A 474 4.16 -24.12 65.10
C ASP A 474 4.48 -25.64 65.19
N THR A 475 5.20 -26.09 64.14
CA THR A 475 6.09 -27.27 64.01
C THR A 475 5.54 -28.71 64.00
N ALA A 476 5.48 -29.31 62.79
CA ALA A 476 6.01 -30.66 62.47
C ALA A 476 6.12 -30.85 60.94
N LYS A 477 6.86 -31.88 60.46
CA LYS A 477 7.03 -32.23 59.03
C LYS A 477 6.65 -33.71 58.76
N PRO A 478 6.59 -34.20 57.49
CA PRO A 478 5.47 -35.03 57.02
C PRO A 478 5.80 -36.53 56.85
N LEU A 479 4.76 -37.36 56.61
CA LEU A 479 4.86 -38.53 55.72
C LEU A 479 3.49 -39.18 55.38
N VAL A 480 3.52 -40.04 54.36
CA VAL A 480 2.50 -41.01 53.87
C VAL A 480 1.30 -40.48 53.09
N VAL A 481 1.20 -40.95 51.82
CA VAL A 481 -0.02 -41.02 50.99
C VAL A 481 0.00 -42.37 50.25
N PRO A 482 -1.11 -43.13 50.23
CA PRO A 482 -1.39 -44.07 49.16
C PRO A 482 -2.80 -43.89 48.59
N GLU A 483 -2.83 -43.39 47.36
CA GLU A 483 -3.70 -43.74 46.20
C GLU A 483 -4.91 -44.69 46.38
N HIS A 484 -6.03 -44.32 45.74
CA HIS A 484 -6.91 -45.29 45.05
C HIS A 484 -7.66 -44.67 43.86
N GLU A 485 -7.42 -45.24 42.67
CA GLU A 485 -8.31 -45.52 41.53
C GLU A 485 -9.24 -44.45 40.88
N LYS A 486 -9.26 -44.49 39.54
CA LYS A 486 -10.29 -43.93 38.64
C LYS A 486 -10.94 -45.05 37.81
N PRO A 487 -12.25 -45.01 37.54
CA PRO A 487 -12.89 -45.93 36.57
C PRO A 487 -12.47 -45.66 35.12
N ALA A 488 -12.67 -46.66 34.24
CA ALA A 488 -12.14 -46.69 32.87
C ALA A 488 -13.08 -46.10 31.80
N VAL A 489 -12.50 -45.68 30.68
CA VAL A 489 -13.19 -45.44 29.40
C VAL A 489 -13.04 -46.68 28.51
N VAL A 490 -14.12 -47.09 27.84
CA VAL A 490 -14.16 -48.27 26.97
C VAL A 490 -13.87 -47.90 25.51
N VAL A 491 -12.99 -48.66 24.85
CA VAL A 491 -12.76 -48.59 23.39
C VAL A 491 -13.00 -49.98 22.78
N PRO A 492 -13.87 -50.13 21.75
CA PRO A 492 -14.08 -51.41 21.07
C PRO A 492 -12.84 -51.90 20.31
N ARG A 493 -12.66 -53.22 20.27
CA ARG A 493 -11.56 -53.91 19.59
C ARG A 493 -11.65 -53.75 18.06
N ASN A 494 -10.49 -53.64 17.40
CA ASN A 494 -10.03 -54.82 16.69
C ASN A 494 -8.50 -55.01 16.77
N THR A 495 -8.13 -56.25 17.07
CA THR A 495 -6.79 -56.78 17.43
C THR A 495 -6.49 -57.93 16.45
N GLN A 496 -5.30 -58.47 16.21
CA GLN A 496 -3.96 -58.51 16.83
C GLN A 496 -3.01 -59.22 15.81
N PRO A 497 -1.82 -59.79 16.15
CA PRO A 497 -0.78 -59.41 17.11
C PRO A 497 0.63 -59.34 16.46
N MET A 498 1.64 -58.82 17.17
CA MET A 498 2.83 -59.61 17.52
C MET A 498 3.68 -58.97 18.63
N VAL A 499 4.41 -59.83 19.33
CA VAL A 499 5.07 -59.71 20.64
C VAL A 499 6.07 -58.54 20.77
N LEU A 500 6.11 -57.94 21.98
CA LEU A 500 7.07 -56.92 22.43
C LEU A 500 8.36 -57.52 23.01
N ASN A 501 9.47 -56.78 22.91
CA ASN A 501 10.53 -56.74 23.93
C ASN A 501 11.26 -55.38 23.90
N PRO A 502 11.80 -54.88 25.04
CA PRO A 502 12.35 -53.52 25.18
C PRO A 502 13.77 -53.33 24.57
N PRO A 503 14.22 -52.08 24.36
CA PRO A 503 15.35 -51.77 23.48
C PRO A 503 16.74 -51.74 24.17
N PRO A 504 17.83 -51.94 23.41
CA PRO A 504 19.19 -51.62 23.83
C PRO A 504 19.51 -50.12 23.67
N SER A 505 20.33 -49.59 24.59
CA SER A 505 20.76 -48.18 24.62
C SER A 505 21.70 -47.80 23.45
N PRO A 506 21.73 -46.52 23.02
CA PRO A 506 22.71 -46.05 22.05
C PRO A 506 24.15 -46.08 22.61
N PRO A 507 25.17 -46.29 21.76
CA PRO A 507 26.57 -46.35 22.19
C PRO A 507 27.14 -44.96 22.54
N PRO A 508 28.10 -44.86 23.48
CA PRO A 508 28.75 -43.60 23.85
C PRO A 508 29.73 -43.09 22.78
N PRO A 509 30.03 -41.77 22.75
CA PRO A 509 31.00 -41.19 21.82
C PRO A 509 32.45 -41.60 22.13
N PRO A 510 33.35 -41.63 21.12
CA PRO A 510 34.74 -42.06 21.30
C PRO A 510 35.58 -41.07 22.11
N SER A 511 36.53 -41.59 22.90
CA SER A 511 37.41 -40.82 23.78
C SER A 511 38.60 -40.18 23.04
N PRO A 512 39.12 -39.01 23.50
CA PRO A 512 40.27 -38.35 22.89
C PRO A 512 41.62 -39.02 23.23
N PRO A 513 42.67 -38.79 22.41
CA PRO A 513 44.02 -39.35 22.63
C PRO A 513 44.80 -38.70 23.79
N PRO A 514 45.84 -39.38 24.33
CA PRO A 514 46.60 -38.93 25.51
C PRO A 514 47.60 -37.79 25.24
N PRO A 515 48.08 -37.08 26.30
CA PRO A 515 48.79 -35.80 26.17
C PRO A 515 50.31 -35.90 25.98
N VAL A 516 50.89 -34.85 25.38
CA VAL A 516 52.34 -34.58 25.29
C VAL A 516 52.68 -33.36 26.17
N LYS A 517 53.89 -33.34 26.76
CA LYS A 517 54.31 -32.40 27.81
C LYS A 517 54.69 -31.00 27.30
N SER A 518 54.47 -29.99 28.13
CA SER A 518 54.73 -28.56 27.87
C SER A 518 56.03 -28.01 28.51
N PRO A 519 56.64 -26.95 27.96
CA PRO A 519 57.61 -26.09 28.67
C PRO A 519 56.93 -25.11 29.67
N PRO A 520 57.68 -24.48 30.61
CA PRO A 520 57.13 -23.66 31.69
C PRO A 520 57.05 -22.13 31.41
N PRO A 521 56.25 -21.36 32.18
CA PRO A 521 56.11 -19.90 32.13
C PRO A 521 57.02 -19.18 33.16
N PRO A 522 57.15 -17.82 33.15
CA PRO A 522 56.20 -16.90 33.80
C PRO A 522 55.89 -15.64 32.92
N SER A 523 55.13 -14.60 33.29
CA SER A 523 54.70 -14.07 34.60
C SER A 523 53.35 -13.30 34.57
N SER A 524 52.87 -12.91 35.76
CA SER A 524 51.72 -12.03 36.10
C SER A 524 52.12 -11.17 37.33
N PRO A 525 51.31 -10.26 37.95
CA PRO A 525 49.90 -9.81 37.76
C PRO A 525 49.86 -8.25 37.57
N PRO A 526 48.99 -7.36 38.16
CA PRO A 526 47.67 -7.48 38.81
C PRO A 526 46.55 -6.44 38.43
N VAL A 527 45.29 -6.90 38.50
CA VAL A 527 44.13 -6.43 39.35
C VAL A 527 43.66 -4.94 39.40
N SER A 528 42.35 -4.72 39.22
CA SER A 528 41.56 -3.47 39.45
C SER A 528 41.09 -3.30 40.92
N PRO A 529 40.60 -2.12 41.41
CA PRO A 529 39.13 -1.90 41.59
C PRO A 529 38.70 -0.36 41.56
N PRO A 530 37.69 0.22 42.31
CA PRO A 530 36.63 1.06 41.69
C PRO A 530 36.40 2.48 42.35
N PRO A 531 35.18 2.96 42.73
CA PRO A 531 34.40 3.96 41.97
C PRO A 531 33.96 5.25 42.73
N SER A 532 33.35 6.22 42.03
CA SER A 532 32.58 7.34 42.64
C SER A 532 31.54 7.97 41.67
N SER A 533 30.59 8.77 42.19
CA SER A 533 29.45 9.40 41.48
C SER A 533 28.70 10.40 42.39
N PRO A 534 27.64 11.13 41.95
CA PRO A 534 27.31 11.77 40.66
C PRO A 534 27.63 13.29 40.79
N PRO A 535 26.79 14.31 40.43
CA PRO A 535 25.82 14.57 39.33
C PRO A 535 26.38 15.73 38.42
N PRO A 536 25.62 16.61 37.69
CA PRO A 536 24.20 16.68 37.33
C PRO A 536 23.98 16.85 35.79
N PHE A 537 22.98 17.64 35.35
CA PHE A 537 22.62 17.91 33.94
C PHE A 537 22.94 19.36 33.52
N PRO A 538 23.33 19.59 32.25
CA PRO A 538 22.33 19.82 31.19
C PRO A 538 22.44 18.85 29.99
N SER A 539 21.42 18.85 29.12
CA SER A 539 21.23 17.86 28.04
C SER A 539 22.28 17.94 26.91
N PRO A 540 22.89 16.81 26.49
CA PRO A 540 23.77 16.75 25.32
C PRO A 540 23.06 17.04 23.98
N PRO A 541 23.78 17.44 22.92
CA PRO A 541 23.19 17.70 21.60
C PRO A 541 22.62 16.43 20.95
N LYS A 542 21.64 16.60 20.05
CA LYS A 542 21.18 15.52 19.16
C LYS A 542 22.33 15.09 18.23
N VAL A 543 22.92 13.94 18.52
CA VAL A 543 23.82 13.24 17.60
C VAL A 543 23.06 13.02 16.30
N LEU A 544 23.55 13.60 15.20
CA LEU A 544 22.96 13.41 13.89
C LEU A 544 23.23 11.97 13.45
N SER A 545 22.16 11.23 13.18
CA SER A 545 22.26 9.88 12.63
C SER A 545 23.01 9.88 11.30
N GLU A 546 23.64 8.74 10.95
CA GLU A 546 24.23 8.49 9.63
C GLU A 546 23.31 8.97 8.49
N LYS A 547 22.00 8.63 8.55
CA LYS A 547 21.01 9.04 7.56
C LYS A 547 20.85 10.56 7.46
N GLN A 548 20.93 11.30 8.56
CA GLN A 548 20.89 12.77 8.57
C GLN A 548 22.19 13.40 8.08
N LEU A 549 23.35 12.81 8.39
CA LEU A 549 24.65 13.23 7.86
C LEU A 549 24.74 13.00 6.35
N LEU A 550 24.27 11.85 5.86
CA LEU A 550 24.16 11.53 4.43
C LEU A 550 23.26 12.55 3.71
N VAL A 551 22.06 12.83 4.25
CA VAL A 551 21.15 13.86 3.69
C VAL A 551 21.79 15.25 3.70
N ARG A 552 22.65 15.59 4.69
CA ARG A 552 23.43 16.84 4.68
C ARG A 552 24.47 16.85 3.55
N CYS A 553 25.17 15.74 3.30
CA CYS A 553 26.13 15.64 2.19
C CYS A 553 25.48 15.86 0.81
N TYR A 554 24.30 15.29 0.56
CA TYR A 554 23.56 15.51 -0.70
C TYR A 554 22.88 16.90 -0.80
N ARG A 555 22.88 17.71 0.27
CA ARG A 555 22.38 19.09 0.28
C ARG A 555 23.49 20.15 0.20
N LEU A 556 24.76 19.78 0.34
CA LEU A 556 25.90 20.68 0.20
C LEU A 556 26.38 20.71 -1.26
N SER A 557 26.68 21.91 -1.78
CA SER A 557 27.11 22.12 -3.17
C SER A 557 28.59 21.77 -3.39
N LEU A 558 28.96 20.51 -3.18
CA LEU A 558 30.34 20.01 -3.22
C LEU A 558 30.73 19.47 -4.62
N PRO A 559 32.03 19.54 -5.00
CA PRO A 559 32.51 18.88 -6.22
C PRO A 559 32.50 17.35 -6.07
N ARG A 560 32.33 16.63 -7.19
CA ARG A 560 32.10 15.16 -7.23
C ARG A 560 33.14 14.29 -6.49
N THR A 561 34.35 14.79 -6.26
CA THR A 561 35.38 14.12 -5.45
C THR A 561 35.08 14.19 -3.95
N GLU A 562 34.75 15.38 -3.43
CA GLU A 562 34.50 15.63 -2.00
C GLU A 562 33.17 15.03 -1.51
N VAL A 563 32.21 14.82 -2.42
CA VAL A 563 30.94 14.13 -2.12
C VAL A 563 31.18 12.71 -1.59
N LYS A 564 32.19 11.99 -2.09
CA LYS A 564 32.53 10.64 -1.60
C LYS A 564 33.10 10.68 -0.18
N ASP A 565 34.08 11.56 0.07
CA ASP A 565 34.64 11.77 1.42
C ASP A 565 33.55 12.14 2.43
N CYS A 566 32.61 13.02 2.05
CA CYS A 566 31.48 13.42 2.89
C CYS A 566 30.57 12.22 3.23
N VAL A 567 30.19 11.43 2.22
CA VAL A 567 29.35 10.23 2.40
C VAL A 567 30.05 9.19 3.26
N GLU A 568 31.37 9.01 3.13
CA GLU A 568 32.11 8.02 3.96
C GLU A 568 32.34 8.50 5.40
N ALA A 569 32.47 9.82 5.64
CA ALA A 569 32.46 10.39 6.99
C ALA A 569 31.08 10.22 7.65
N ALA A 570 30.01 10.50 6.91
CA ALA A 570 28.63 10.33 7.38
C ALA A 570 28.32 8.87 7.79
N LYS A 571 28.80 7.89 7.01
CA LYS A 571 28.73 6.45 7.33
C LYS A 571 29.50 6.02 8.58
N LYS A 572 30.37 6.89 9.12
CA LYS A 572 31.13 6.66 10.35
C LYS A 572 30.59 7.51 11.51
N GLY A 573 29.44 8.17 11.34
CA GLY A 573 28.83 9.07 12.32
C GLY A 573 29.55 10.42 12.47
N ILE A 574 30.48 10.75 11.56
CA ILE A 574 31.33 11.94 11.63
C ILE A 574 30.77 13.03 10.70
N LEU A 575 30.72 14.27 11.21
CA LEU A 575 30.33 15.42 10.40
C LEU A 575 31.50 15.89 9.51
N TYR A 576 31.20 16.11 8.22
CA TYR A 576 32.17 16.56 7.22
C TYR A 576 32.17 18.08 7.05
N GLU A 577 33.36 18.69 6.97
CA GLU A 577 33.57 20.10 6.68
C GLU A 577 34.46 20.26 5.40
N PRO A 578 34.13 21.18 4.46
CA PRO A 578 34.81 21.25 3.16
C PRO A 578 36.24 21.81 3.21
N LYS A 579 37.11 21.40 2.27
CA LYS A 579 38.54 21.76 2.26
C LYS A 579 38.83 22.94 1.32
N GLN A 580 39.57 23.95 1.80
CA GLN A 580 40.12 25.01 0.93
C GLN A 580 41.40 24.55 0.19
N LYS A 581 41.71 25.18 -0.96
CA LYS A 581 42.75 24.72 -1.91
C LYS A 581 44.14 25.37 -1.70
N ALA A 582 45.21 24.57 -1.61
CA ALA A 582 46.56 24.87 -2.15
C ALA A 582 47.57 23.69 -2.03
N GLY A 583 48.48 23.55 -3.02
CA GLY A 583 49.93 23.46 -2.75
C GLY A 583 50.72 22.12 -2.60
N VAL A 584 51.24 21.58 -3.73
CA VAL A 584 52.61 21.03 -4.03
C VAL A 584 53.46 20.18 -3.01
N VAL A 585 54.37 19.31 -3.54
CA VAL A 585 55.58 18.66 -2.93
C VAL A 585 55.34 17.29 -2.21
N ALA A 586 56.10 16.19 -2.37
CA ALA A 586 57.09 15.75 -3.38
C ALA A 586 57.43 14.22 -3.29
N SER A 587 58.06 13.66 -4.35
CA SER A 587 59.08 12.56 -4.43
C SER A 587 58.94 11.25 -3.61
N VAL A 588 59.42 10.06 -4.05
CA VAL A 588 60.64 9.72 -4.81
C VAL A 588 60.45 8.56 -5.81
N LYS A 589 60.92 8.79 -7.05
CA LYS A 589 61.63 7.94 -8.05
C LYS A 589 61.84 6.42 -7.75
N THR A 590 61.89 5.46 -8.69
CA THR A 590 62.22 5.43 -10.15
C THR A 590 61.72 4.06 -10.74
N ALA A 591 61.74 3.63 -12.01
CA ALA A 591 62.32 4.10 -13.30
C ALA A 591 61.60 3.48 -14.55
N THR A 592 62.09 3.82 -15.76
CA THR A 592 62.20 3.06 -17.05
C THR A 592 61.39 1.77 -17.32
N SER A 593 60.91 1.49 -18.55
CA SER A 593 60.87 2.29 -19.80
C SER A 593 60.15 1.56 -20.95
N LYS A 594 59.54 2.31 -21.88
CA LYS A 594 59.08 1.87 -23.23
C LYS A 594 57.93 0.82 -23.20
N GLU A 595 57.21 0.54 -24.29
CA GLU A 595 57.40 0.93 -25.70
C GLU A 595 56.08 1.34 -26.39
N SER A 596 56.16 1.84 -27.63
CA SER A 596 55.03 2.25 -28.48
C SER A 596 55.07 1.51 -29.81
N ASP A 597 53.92 1.10 -30.35
CA ASP A 597 53.75 1.12 -31.81
C ASP A 597 52.28 1.30 -32.25
N SER A 598 52.05 1.23 -33.56
CA SER A 598 51.01 1.92 -34.31
C SER A 598 50.61 1.15 -35.58
N THR A 599 49.83 1.80 -36.46
CA THR A 599 49.30 1.32 -37.76
C THR A 599 48.13 0.29 -37.72
N SER A 600 47.35 0.09 -38.79
CA SER A 600 46.42 1.00 -39.53
C SER A 600 46.02 0.41 -40.90
N TYR A 601 44.74 0.11 -41.13
CA TYR A 601 44.08 -0.10 -42.45
C TYR A 601 42.56 0.15 -42.23
N ILE A 602 41.78 0.98 -42.94
CA ILE A 602 41.59 1.37 -44.36
C ILE A 602 40.52 0.53 -45.12
N SER A 603 39.26 1.03 -45.12
CA SER A 603 38.20 1.02 -46.16
C SER A 603 36.92 1.62 -45.52
N ALA A 604 36.11 2.54 -46.07
CA ALA A 604 35.62 2.85 -47.44
C ALA A 604 34.65 1.76 -47.95
N SER A 605 33.30 1.93 -47.97
CA SER A 605 32.46 2.91 -48.70
C SER A 605 32.57 2.77 -50.23
N GLU A 606 31.50 2.78 -51.05
CA GLU A 606 30.04 3.01 -50.86
C GLU A 606 29.23 1.90 -51.62
N ASP A 607 27.92 1.92 -51.96
CA ASP A 607 27.08 2.94 -52.63
C ASP A 607 25.60 2.45 -52.75
N ILE A 608 24.76 3.20 -53.48
CA ILE A 608 23.40 2.94 -54.02
C ILE A 608 22.20 3.49 -53.20
N GLY A 609 21.56 4.53 -53.76
CA GLY A 609 20.22 4.34 -54.34
C GLY A 609 18.98 4.93 -53.64
N GLN A 610 18.99 6.24 -53.36
CA GLN A 610 17.81 7.02 -52.96
C GLN A 610 16.55 6.83 -53.84
N LYS A 611 15.34 6.70 -53.25
CA LYS A 611 14.12 7.40 -53.73
C LYS A 611 12.87 7.41 -52.81
N ASP A 612 12.22 8.58 -52.81
CA ASP A 612 10.79 8.92 -52.68
C ASP A 612 9.86 8.19 -51.67
N SER A 613 9.42 8.92 -50.64
CA SER A 613 7.99 9.33 -50.55
C SER A 613 7.78 10.46 -49.52
N THR A 614 6.66 11.19 -49.66
CA THR A 614 6.38 12.46 -48.96
C THR A 614 5.74 12.27 -47.59
N SER A 615 6.17 13.04 -46.59
CA SER A 615 5.41 13.24 -45.35
C SER A 615 5.14 14.73 -45.07
N SER A 616 3.89 15.02 -44.74
CA SER A 616 3.43 16.28 -44.15
C SER A 616 2.08 15.97 -43.46
N GLY A 617 1.81 16.41 -42.24
CA GLY A 617 2.62 17.30 -41.41
C GLY A 617 1.74 18.02 -40.40
N ARG A 618 0.94 17.28 -39.64
CA ARG A 618 -0.03 17.84 -38.70
C ARG A 618 0.30 17.43 -37.28
N VAL A 619 0.95 18.35 -36.56
CA VAL A 619 1.10 18.27 -35.11
C VAL A 619 -0.29 18.37 -34.49
N ILE A 620 -0.57 17.52 -33.50
CA ILE A 620 -1.63 17.72 -32.51
C ILE A 620 -0.92 17.94 -31.18
N GLU A 621 -1.45 18.85 -30.37
CA GLU A 621 -0.84 19.28 -29.11
C GLU A 621 -0.77 18.14 -28.07
N ARG A 622 0.20 18.28 -27.16
CA ARG A 622 0.36 17.41 -26.00
C ARG A 622 -0.23 18.11 -24.79
N ASP A 623 -1.34 17.62 -24.27
CA ASP A 623 -1.75 17.94 -22.91
C ASP A 623 -0.68 17.33 -21.96
N LEU A 624 -0.01 18.20 -21.20
CA LEU A 624 1.16 17.85 -20.39
C LEU A 624 1.11 18.60 -19.05
N GLU A 625 -0.08 18.65 -18.46
CA GLU A 625 -0.35 19.20 -17.14
C GLU A 625 -0.79 18.07 -16.19
N ASP A 626 0.17 17.50 -15.46
CA ASP A 626 0.00 17.08 -14.05
C ASP A 626 1.31 16.51 -13.49
N LEU A 627 2.23 17.38 -13.03
CA LEU A 627 3.33 17.01 -12.12
C LEU A 627 4.07 18.17 -11.41
N THR A 628 3.48 19.38 -11.29
CA THR A 628 4.13 20.49 -10.53
C THR A 628 3.16 21.44 -9.81
N LEU A 629 2.56 21.02 -8.69
CA LEU A 629 1.93 21.94 -7.73
C LEU A 629 2.13 21.53 -6.26
N THR A 630 3.20 22.03 -5.64
CA THR A 630 3.19 22.45 -4.22
C THR A 630 4.10 23.67 -4.04
N GLN A 631 3.86 24.45 -2.98
CA GLN A 631 4.59 25.66 -2.56
C GLN A 631 4.44 26.94 -3.43
N GLN A 632 3.48 27.77 -3.04
CA GLN A 632 3.81 29.16 -2.65
C GLN A 632 2.88 29.64 -1.54
N ASN A 633 3.39 30.53 -0.68
CA ASN A 633 2.76 30.88 0.61
C ASN A 633 2.11 32.29 0.58
N GLU A 634 1.14 32.52 1.46
CA GLU A 634 0.35 33.76 1.53
C GLU A 634 1.15 35.04 1.83
N LYS A 635 0.58 36.22 1.49
CA LYS A 635 0.47 37.35 2.44
C LYS A 635 -0.54 38.46 2.07
N LYS A 636 -1.68 38.44 2.76
CA LYS A 636 -2.55 39.54 3.25
C LYS A 636 -2.60 40.91 2.53
N GLY A 637 -3.82 41.32 2.18
CA GLY A 637 -4.30 42.71 2.01
C GLY A 637 -5.81 42.76 2.34
N ALA A 638 -6.36 43.92 2.75
CA ALA A 638 -7.73 44.04 3.27
C ALA A 638 -8.72 44.74 2.31
N ALA A 639 -10.02 44.66 2.63
CA ALA A 639 -11.19 45.14 1.87
C ALA A 639 -11.35 46.70 1.90
N PRO A 640 -12.30 47.36 1.17
CA PRO A 640 -13.73 47.00 1.08
C PRO A 640 -14.46 47.16 -0.29
N VAL A 641 -15.74 46.80 -0.22
CA VAL A 641 -16.88 46.88 -1.17
C VAL A 641 -16.97 48.13 -2.08
N LEU A 642 -17.41 47.93 -3.33
CA LEU A 642 -18.30 48.86 -4.09
C LEU A 642 -18.99 48.13 -5.27
N ASP A 643 -20.11 48.68 -5.76
CA ASP A 643 -21.02 48.07 -6.75
C ASP A 643 -20.59 48.22 -8.23
N ALA A 644 -21.30 47.50 -9.12
CA ALA A 644 -21.02 47.37 -10.55
C ALA A 644 -21.22 48.66 -11.39
N PRO A 645 -20.69 48.68 -12.64
CA PRO A 645 -21.60 48.37 -13.75
C PRO A 645 -21.02 47.51 -14.89
N VAL A 646 -21.89 47.08 -15.80
CA VAL A 646 -21.60 46.20 -16.95
C VAL A 646 -21.32 47.00 -18.23
N LEU A 647 -20.13 46.84 -18.83
CA LEU A 647 -19.92 46.66 -20.30
C LEU A 647 -18.44 46.69 -20.71
N GLY A 648 -18.05 45.78 -21.60
CA GLY A 648 -16.78 45.80 -22.32
C GLY A 648 -16.60 44.55 -23.18
N PRO A 649 -16.47 44.65 -24.52
CA PRO A 649 -16.27 43.47 -25.37
C PRO A 649 -14.85 42.92 -25.18
N SER A 650 -14.70 41.60 -25.27
CA SER A 650 -13.39 40.94 -25.10
C SER A 650 -12.42 41.31 -26.23
N LEU A 651 -11.11 41.17 -25.96
CA LEU A 651 -10.05 41.52 -26.91
C LEU A 651 -10.18 40.79 -28.26
N HIS A 652 -10.77 39.59 -28.27
CA HIS A 652 -11.05 38.82 -29.49
C HIS A 652 -12.06 39.51 -30.42
N ALA A 653 -13.07 40.20 -29.87
CA ALA A 653 -14.07 40.90 -30.68
C ALA A 653 -13.46 42.10 -31.45
N LEU A 654 -12.49 42.78 -30.84
CA LEU A 654 -11.76 43.90 -31.47
C LEU A 654 -10.76 43.45 -32.54
N LEU A 655 -10.21 42.23 -32.42
CA LEU A 655 -9.27 41.67 -33.39
C LEU A 655 -9.96 41.03 -34.61
N GLY A 656 -11.21 40.59 -34.47
CA GLY A 656 -11.97 39.89 -35.52
C GLY A 656 -12.29 40.69 -36.79
N HIS A 657 -12.13 42.02 -36.76
CA HIS A 657 -12.49 42.92 -37.87
C HIS A 657 -11.30 43.46 -38.68
N LEU A 658 -10.07 43.09 -38.32
CA LEU A 658 -8.84 43.57 -38.98
C LEU A 658 -8.55 42.78 -40.26
N ASN A 659 -8.29 43.49 -41.36
CA ASN A 659 -7.88 42.83 -42.61
C ASN A 659 -6.41 42.36 -42.55
N LYS A 660 -6.01 41.47 -43.47
CA LYS A 660 -4.67 40.85 -43.49
C LYS A 660 -3.51 41.86 -43.50
N TRP A 661 -3.70 43.03 -44.12
CA TRP A 661 -2.69 44.09 -44.15
C TRP A 661 -2.58 44.84 -42.82
N GLN A 662 -3.70 45.11 -42.15
CA GLN A 662 -3.70 45.72 -40.81
C GLN A 662 -3.08 44.77 -39.77
N ALA A 663 -3.36 43.48 -39.85
CA ALA A 663 -2.75 42.46 -39.00
C ALA A 663 -1.22 42.37 -39.23
N LEU A 664 -0.77 42.37 -40.50
CA LEU A 664 0.66 42.43 -40.85
C LEU A 664 1.34 43.69 -40.31
N PHE A 665 0.69 44.85 -40.41
CA PHE A 665 1.24 46.12 -39.92
C PHE A 665 1.39 46.14 -38.39
N LEU A 666 0.38 45.64 -37.66
CA LEU A 666 0.45 45.47 -36.20
C LEU A 666 1.55 44.49 -35.79
N TRP A 667 1.69 43.36 -36.49
CA TRP A 667 2.78 42.41 -36.25
C TRP A 667 4.16 43.04 -36.49
N LEU A 668 4.32 43.81 -37.57
CA LEU A 668 5.56 44.52 -37.88
C LEU A 668 5.91 45.55 -36.80
N LEU A 669 4.93 46.29 -36.27
CA LEU A 669 5.11 47.23 -35.16
C LEU A 669 5.57 46.52 -33.88
N VAL A 670 5.01 45.35 -33.56
CA VAL A 670 5.44 44.54 -32.40
C VAL A 670 6.88 44.05 -32.58
N VAL A 671 7.26 43.58 -33.77
CA VAL A 671 8.65 43.16 -34.08
C VAL A 671 9.62 44.33 -33.96
N ILE A 672 9.27 45.51 -34.49
CA ILE A 672 10.08 46.73 -34.38
C ILE A 672 10.24 47.15 -32.91
N ALA A 673 9.17 47.11 -32.11
CA ALA A 673 9.22 47.41 -30.68
C ALA A 673 10.13 46.42 -29.93
N PHE A 674 10.04 45.12 -30.21
CA PHE A 674 10.88 44.09 -29.61
C PHE A 674 12.37 44.30 -29.93
N LEU A 675 12.69 44.58 -31.21
CA LEU A 675 14.04 44.88 -31.67
C LEU A 675 14.60 46.19 -31.09
N ALA A 676 13.75 47.18 -30.78
CA ALA A 676 14.16 48.41 -30.10
C ALA A 676 14.43 48.21 -28.58
N VAL A 677 13.71 47.28 -27.94
CA VAL A 677 13.81 47.02 -26.49
C VAL A 677 14.96 46.07 -26.14
N MET A 678 15.19 45.01 -26.93
CA MET A 678 16.24 44.02 -26.66
C MET A 678 17.65 44.61 -26.43
N PRO A 679 18.15 45.59 -27.23
CA PRO A 679 19.42 46.26 -26.99
C PRO A 679 19.49 47.05 -25.67
N ARG A 680 18.35 47.54 -25.15
CA ARG A 680 18.28 48.23 -23.85
C ARG A 680 18.38 47.22 -22.70
N ILE A 681 17.66 46.10 -22.77
CA ILE A 681 17.75 45.00 -21.80
C ILE A 681 19.19 44.43 -21.75
N ALA A 682 19.83 44.26 -22.91
CA ALA A 682 21.22 43.79 -23.03
C ALA A 682 22.29 44.78 -22.49
N ARG A 683 21.95 46.07 -22.32
CA ARG A 683 22.80 47.06 -21.62
C ARG A 683 22.58 47.01 -20.11
N LEU A 684 21.33 46.85 -19.64
CA LEU A 684 21.01 46.72 -18.21
C LEU A 684 21.70 45.50 -17.59
N ARG A 685 21.62 44.32 -18.24
CA ARG A 685 22.34 43.10 -17.80
C ARG A 685 23.87 43.24 -17.80
N ARG A 686 24.45 44.19 -18.55
CA ARG A 686 25.90 44.45 -18.53
C ARG A 686 26.33 45.38 -17.40
N ARG A 687 25.51 46.36 -16.98
CA ARG A 687 25.79 47.18 -15.79
C ARG A 687 25.78 46.36 -14.49
N ALA A 688 24.91 45.35 -14.39
CA ALA A 688 24.76 44.51 -13.20
C ALA A 688 25.96 43.58 -12.88
N ARG A 689 27.00 43.52 -13.73
CA ARG A 689 28.21 42.67 -13.52
C ARG A 689 29.48 43.47 -13.19
N SER A 690 29.35 44.74 -12.79
CA SER A 690 30.49 45.67 -12.65
C SER A 690 30.73 46.20 -11.23
N GLY A 691 30.04 45.69 -10.20
CA GLY A 691 30.19 46.14 -8.81
C GLY A 691 30.35 44.95 -7.85
N MET A 692 31.15 45.16 -6.79
CA MET A 692 31.60 44.18 -5.78
C MET A 692 32.47 43.03 -6.34
N ARG A 693 33.74 42.79 -5.99
CA ARG A 693 34.83 43.54 -5.31
C ARG A 693 34.55 44.19 -3.94
N THR A 694 34.97 43.49 -2.87
CA THR A 694 35.33 43.98 -1.50
C THR A 694 34.32 44.87 -0.78
N GLU A 695 33.98 44.62 0.49
CA GLU A 695 34.79 43.98 1.55
C GLU A 695 34.16 42.69 2.13
#